data_AF-A0AAD6GUT1-F1
#
_entry.id   AF-A0AAD6GUT1-F1
#
_cell.length_a   1.000
_cell.length_b   1.000
_cell.length_c   1.000
_cell.angle_alpha   90.00
_cell.angle_beta   90.00
_cell.angle_gamma   90.00
#
_symmetry.space_group_name_H-M   'P 1'
#
loop_
_entity.id
_entity.type
_entity.pdbx_description
1 polymer ?
#
loop_
_entity_poly.entity_id
_entity_poly.type
_entity_poly.pdbx_seq_one_letter_code
_entity_poly.pdbx_strand_id
1 'polypeptide(L)'
;MEKTQEGKDQHISTTSPDNDSYKLDDKTRRPRLPIELEETDLEGRYLLTTEDTELLQEVLHHNLKTDRSHTSKKPRFRFRDLEFTRQRSTFDRENPSFSSSQFHGFFTLFWLGVAMLLVKVAANNWRAHGTIWARNEIVRLMFHKDVLVLGLTDFVLCWCTVFCLGLQRVLLQGLFHWNGLGWIIQNIWQTAYLAGFLWWTYHRDWPWTHTVFTVLHCLTMLMKQHSYASYNGYLSELYRKRNILISRLYRLEQQSKQHNQSKAHSSAVNPGITSEITSLKQRDLRQLSIDMKEELHKTHDTDHLLALAGTIENGTPLEPGQIASIKSLLEQEIGLLTEALKGKSTSPNGQYPRNLTLGNFCDYITLPTVVYELEYPRTERINWVYVFEKTAATFGTIVVMIVVSQHWIYPVVMSTLRMKEDGLTIEQRLQEFPWVLSDLLFPFMMEYLLAFYVIWECVLNALAEITRFADRGFYADWWNSVSWDQFARDWNRPVHNFLLRHVYHSSISVFDLSRVSASLVTFFLSACVHELIMLCIFRRLRGYLLILQMSQLPLVSLSRTRFMRNRKLVGNIFFWLGIFTGPSLLCSLYLIIYASGQIKNIGDVEVYFSYPKDNSTKRAILLLTDVIGHRFINAQLIADQLAANGYFVVMPDLFHGDPVPLNRPEGFDLMDWLKGPPGHLPDRVEPVVKAVLQEMKSSLGCERIGAVGYCFGAKYAVRLLQPGGVDVSYVAHPSFVEADELAAIKGPLSISAAETDAIFPTSKRHESEEILAKTGQPYQINLFSGVEHGFAVRADISQPVLRFAKESAFSQAVAWFNQYL
;
A
#
# COMPACT_ATOMS: atom_id res chain seq x y z
N MET A 1 52.30 0.72 39.82
CA MET A 1 52.65 -0.66 40.19
C MET A 1 53.29 -1.28 38.95
N GLU A 2 54.62 -1.17 38.87
CA GLU A 2 55.60 -2.28 38.83
C GLU A 2 55.81 -2.83 37.41
N LYS A 3 56.88 -2.41 36.71
CA LYS A 3 58.30 -2.89 36.69
C LYS A 3 58.51 -3.95 35.60
N THR A 4 59.05 -3.61 34.42
CA THR A 4 60.45 -3.64 33.93
C THR A 4 61.16 -5.00 33.78
N GLN A 5 61.91 -5.10 32.65
CA GLN A 5 63.12 -5.88 32.33
C GLN A 5 62.98 -7.36 31.90
N GLU A 6 63.81 -7.94 31.02
CA GLU A 6 64.74 -7.54 29.93
C GLU A 6 65.42 -8.84 29.42
N GLY A 7 65.86 -8.87 28.15
CA GLY A 7 66.89 -9.80 27.62
C GLY A 7 66.36 -11.04 26.88
N LYS A 8 66.96 -11.56 25.80
CA LYS A 8 68.23 -11.32 25.09
C LYS A 8 68.14 -11.99 23.71
N ASP A 9 68.72 -11.37 22.68
CA ASP A 9 68.92 -11.93 21.34
C ASP A 9 70.30 -12.59 21.16
N GLN A 10 70.31 -13.68 20.38
CA GLN A 10 71.42 -14.31 19.61
C GLN A 10 70.73 -15.26 18.58
N HIS A 11 71.14 -15.55 17.35
CA HIS A 11 72.12 -15.05 16.35
C HIS A 11 72.07 -16.04 15.15
N ILE A 12 72.41 -15.61 13.91
CA ILE A 12 73.07 -16.39 12.78
C ILE A 12 72.11 -17.20 11.85
N SER A 13 72.15 -17.14 10.50
CA SER A 13 72.93 -16.36 9.51
C SER A 13 72.35 -16.41 8.08
N THR A 14 72.63 -15.33 7.34
CA THR A 14 73.05 -15.19 5.92
C THR A 14 72.14 -15.48 4.71
N THR A 15 72.13 -14.44 3.86
CA THR A 15 72.11 -14.36 2.38
C THR A 15 70.77 -14.36 1.61
N SER A 16 70.50 -13.16 1.07
CA SER A 16 69.54 -12.76 0.01
C SER A 16 69.80 -13.50 -1.31
N PRO A 17 68.75 -13.88 -2.05
CA PRO A 17 68.28 -13.01 -3.15
C PRO A 17 66.75 -12.99 -3.37
N ASP A 18 66.37 -12.00 -4.17
CA ASP A 18 65.22 -11.92 -5.06
C ASP A 18 63.81 -11.66 -4.52
N ASN A 19 63.18 -10.82 -5.33
CA ASN A 19 62.03 -9.98 -5.09
C ASN A 19 61.02 -10.35 -6.18
N ASP A 20 59.89 -10.98 -5.81
CA ASP A 20 58.60 -10.75 -6.45
C ASP A 20 57.42 -11.50 -5.82
N SER A 21 56.28 -10.80 -5.85
CA SER A 21 54.87 -11.28 -5.79
C SER A 21 54.27 -11.61 -4.40
N TYR A 22 53.07 -11.18 -3.99
CA TYR A 22 51.83 -10.85 -4.70
C TYR A 22 50.99 -9.74 -4.01
N LYS A 23 50.17 -9.10 -4.84
CA LYS A 23 49.28 -7.94 -4.67
C LYS A 23 48.08 -8.13 -3.72
N LEU A 24 47.62 -7.01 -3.15
CA LEU A 24 46.19 -6.68 -3.08
C LEU A 24 45.99 -5.17 -3.33
N ASP A 25 45.24 -4.86 -4.40
CA ASP A 25 44.92 -3.53 -4.91
C ASP A 25 43.90 -2.79 -4.00
N ASP A 26 44.32 -1.67 -3.40
CA ASP A 26 43.43 -0.63 -2.89
C ASP A 26 43.49 0.58 -3.83
N LYS A 27 42.56 0.63 -4.80
CA LYS A 27 42.43 1.72 -5.78
C LYS A 27 41.01 2.29 -5.77
N THR A 28 40.58 2.98 -4.72
CA THR A 28 39.39 3.87 -4.80
C THR A 28 39.47 5.14 -3.94
N ARG A 29 40.63 5.80 -3.86
CA ARG A 29 40.69 7.23 -3.50
C ARG A 29 41.68 7.97 -4.40
N ARG A 30 41.16 8.67 -5.42
CA ARG A 30 41.98 9.63 -6.17
C ARG A 30 42.32 10.80 -5.24
N PRO A 31 43.60 11.20 -5.10
CA PRO A 31 43.98 12.34 -4.29
C PRO A 31 43.50 13.63 -4.97
N ARG A 32 42.93 14.55 -4.19
CA ARG A 32 42.64 15.92 -4.64
C ARG A 32 43.96 16.68 -4.68
N LEU A 33 44.56 16.78 -5.86
CA LEU A 33 45.69 17.67 -6.10
C LEU A 33 45.14 19.07 -6.45
N PRO A 34 45.62 20.16 -5.81
CA PRO A 34 45.54 21.49 -6.41
C PRO A 34 46.54 21.52 -7.58
N ILE A 35 46.36 22.28 -8.68
CA ILE A 35 47.45 22.77 -9.58
C ILE A 35 46.90 23.55 -10.80
N GLU A 36 47.74 24.48 -11.26
CA GLU A 36 47.61 25.53 -12.28
C GLU A 36 47.77 25.08 -13.75
N LEU A 37 47.41 25.98 -14.67
CA LEU A 37 47.59 25.88 -16.12
C LEU A 37 49.02 26.36 -16.50
N GLU A 38 49.80 25.53 -17.20
CA GLU A 38 51.07 25.97 -17.82
C GLU A 38 50.91 26.18 -19.33
N GLU A 39 51.37 27.34 -19.82
CA GLU A 39 51.56 27.59 -21.26
C GLU A 39 52.66 26.66 -21.80
N THR A 40 52.49 26.15 -23.02
CA THR A 40 53.59 25.50 -23.75
C THR A 40 54.22 26.51 -24.71
N ASP A 41 55.54 26.39 -24.92
CA ASP A 41 56.42 27.32 -25.65
C ASP A 41 56.10 27.54 -27.15
N LEU A 42 54.93 27.10 -27.66
CA LEU A 42 54.55 27.19 -29.07
C LEU A 42 53.18 27.87 -29.24
N GLU A 43 53.17 28.96 -30.03
CA GLU A 43 51.99 29.79 -30.29
C GLU A 43 50.76 28.99 -30.73
N GLY A 44 49.65 29.13 -29.99
CA GLY A 44 48.33 28.64 -30.38
C GLY A 44 48.02 27.19 -30.02
N ARG A 45 48.78 26.57 -29.10
CA ARG A 45 48.60 25.17 -28.70
C ARG A 45 48.16 25.02 -27.23
N TYR A 46 47.01 24.39 -26.99
CA TYR A 46 46.42 24.19 -25.65
C TYR A 46 46.24 22.70 -25.32
N LEU A 47 46.62 22.28 -24.10
CA LEU A 47 46.45 20.91 -23.63
C LEU A 47 45.14 20.76 -22.81
N LEU A 48 44.28 19.83 -23.19
CA LEU A 48 42.95 19.65 -22.60
C LEU A 48 43.02 18.81 -21.30
N THR A 49 42.42 19.26 -20.20
CA THR A 49 42.45 18.54 -18.91
C THR A 49 41.42 17.40 -18.82
N THR A 50 41.60 16.47 -17.88
CA THR A 50 40.88 15.18 -17.80
C THR A 50 39.36 15.27 -17.54
N GLU A 51 38.86 16.31 -16.87
CA GLU A 51 37.41 16.58 -16.74
C GLU A 51 36.80 17.26 -17.99
N ASP A 52 37.65 17.89 -18.81
CA ASP A 52 37.25 18.48 -20.09
C ASP A 52 37.15 17.40 -21.17
N THR A 53 38.07 16.41 -21.16
CA THR A 53 38.07 15.26 -22.08
C THR A 53 36.81 14.42 -21.92
N GLU A 54 36.47 13.95 -20.71
CA GLU A 54 35.34 13.02 -20.52
C GLU A 54 33.98 13.62 -20.94
N LEU A 55 33.73 14.89 -20.63
CA LEU A 55 32.45 15.55 -20.91
C LEU A 55 32.35 16.00 -22.38
N LEU A 56 33.46 16.47 -22.99
CA LEU A 56 33.52 16.72 -24.43
C LEU A 56 33.39 15.42 -25.21
N GLN A 57 34.02 14.33 -24.76
CA GLN A 57 33.89 13.00 -25.32
C GLN A 57 32.46 12.47 -25.15
N GLU A 58 31.77 12.78 -24.05
CA GLU A 58 30.34 12.47 -23.88
C GLU A 58 29.46 13.24 -24.87
N VAL A 59 29.69 14.54 -25.05
CA VAL A 59 28.97 15.39 -26.02
C VAL A 59 29.27 14.95 -27.46
N LEU A 60 30.52 14.64 -27.78
CA LEU A 60 30.95 14.12 -29.09
C LEU A 60 30.35 12.74 -29.36
N HIS A 61 30.42 11.81 -28.41
CA HIS A 61 29.78 10.50 -28.54
C HIS A 61 28.26 10.60 -28.62
N HIS A 62 27.64 11.55 -27.93
CA HIS A 62 26.21 11.80 -28.03
C HIS A 62 25.84 12.24 -29.46
N ASN A 63 26.55 13.21 -30.02
CA ASN A 63 26.31 13.69 -31.38
C ASN A 63 26.65 12.62 -32.44
N LEU A 64 27.78 11.91 -32.32
CA LEU A 64 28.16 10.78 -33.20
C LEU A 64 27.16 9.61 -33.19
N LYS A 65 26.55 9.31 -32.04
CA LYS A 65 25.48 8.29 -31.93
C LYS A 65 24.19 8.74 -32.59
N THR A 66 23.92 10.05 -32.58
CA THR A 66 22.72 10.63 -33.18
C THR A 66 22.82 10.58 -34.71
N ASP A 67 24.01 10.85 -35.27
CA ASP A 67 24.27 10.79 -36.71
C ASP A 67 24.35 9.36 -37.27
N ARG A 68 24.95 8.40 -36.55
CA ARG A 68 25.03 6.99 -37.01
C ARG A 68 23.69 6.27 -37.09
N SER A 69 22.64 6.79 -36.44
CA SER A 69 21.29 6.25 -36.58
C SER A 69 20.54 7.01 -37.68
N HIS A 70 20.39 6.44 -38.88
CA HIS A 70 19.61 6.97 -40.02
C HIS A 70 18.09 7.12 -39.78
N THR A 71 17.68 7.21 -38.52
CA THR A 71 16.32 7.54 -38.09
C THR A 71 16.50 8.49 -36.92
N SER A 72 15.78 9.61 -36.86
CA SER A 72 15.81 10.56 -35.75
C SER A 72 15.37 9.91 -34.42
N LYS A 73 16.19 9.01 -33.87
CA LYS A 73 15.95 8.39 -32.58
C LYS A 73 16.42 9.39 -31.56
N LYS A 74 15.45 10.22 -31.15
CA LYS A 74 15.50 11.11 -29.99
C LYS A 74 16.27 10.44 -28.85
N PRO A 75 17.07 11.21 -28.08
CA PRO A 75 18.04 10.67 -27.11
C PRO A 75 17.43 9.61 -26.19
N ARG A 76 18.22 8.55 -25.91
CA ARG A 76 17.83 7.39 -25.09
C ARG A 76 17.37 7.73 -23.66
N PHE A 77 17.59 8.97 -23.21
CA PHE A 77 17.19 9.46 -21.89
C PHE A 77 16.26 10.69 -21.97
N ARG A 78 15.31 10.71 -22.91
CA ARG A 78 14.17 11.64 -22.81
C ARG A 78 13.14 11.00 -21.87
N PHE A 79 12.93 11.59 -20.70
CA PHE A 79 11.78 11.27 -19.86
C PHE A 79 10.55 11.33 -20.77
N ARG A 80 9.83 10.22 -20.96
CA ARG A 80 8.74 10.20 -21.94
C ARG A 80 7.59 11.04 -21.39
N ASP A 81 7.47 12.26 -21.88
CA ASP A 81 6.40 13.18 -21.49
C ASP A 81 5.05 12.53 -21.80
N LEU A 82 4.15 12.54 -20.82
CA LEU A 82 2.76 12.17 -21.08
C LEU A 82 2.08 13.33 -21.82
N GLU A 83 1.23 13.00 -22.78
CA GLU A 83 0.39 13.98 -23.45
C GLU A 83 -0.95 14.05 -22.73
N PHE A 84 -1.08 15.06 -21.88
CA PHE A 84 -2.37 15.44 -21.32
C PHE A 84 -3.15 16.20 -22.37
N THR A 85 -4.35 15.71 -22.69
CA THR A 85 -5.21 16.30 -23.70
C THR A 85 -6.48 16.84 -23.06
N ARG A 86 -7.09 17.85 -23.68
CA ARG A 86 -8.41 18.34 -23.25
C ARG A 86 -9.46 17.32 -23.67
N GLN A 87 -9.87 16.46 -22.74
CA GLN A 87 -10.84 15.40 -22.97
C GLN A 87 -11.86 15.33 -21.83
N ARG A 88 -13.09 14.92 -22.14
CA ARG A 88 -14.18 14.71 -21.18
C ARG A 88 -14.24 13.22 -20.80
N SER A 89 -14.77 12.90 -19.63
CA SER A 89 -14.97 11.50 -19.26
C SER A 89 -16.03 10.85 -20.16
N THR A 90 -16.00 9.52 -20.28
CA THR A 90 -16.92 8.81 -21.18
C THR A 90 -18.39 9.02 -20.76
N PHE A 91 -18.70 9.01 -19.46
CA PHE A 91 -20.09 9.17 -18.99
C PHE A 91 -20.52 10.62 -18.76
N ASP A 92 -19.71 11.59 -19.18
CA ASP A 92 -20.08 13.00 -19.09
C ASP A 92 -21.28 13.31 -20.00
N ARG A 93 -22.31 13.96 -19.45
CA ARG A 93 -23.52 14.39 -20.21
C ARG A 93 -23.16 15.27 -21.40
N GLU A 94 -22.07 16.00 -21.25
CA GLU A 94 -21.56 16.96 -22.20
C GLU A 94 -20.60 16.32 -23.23
N ASN A 95 -20.41 15.00 -23.20
CA ASN A 95 -19.61 14.26 -24.16
C ASN A 95 -20.44 13.79 -25.38
N PRO A 96 -20.19 14.33 -26.58
CA PRO A 96 -20.97 14.01 -27.77
C PRO A 96 -20.84 12.53 -28.21
N SER A 97 -19.74 11.85 -27.87
CA SER A 97 -19.55 10.44 -28.22
C SER A 97 -20.44 9.50 -27.40
N PHE A 98 -20.79 9.89 -26.16
CA PHE A 98 -21.65 9.08 -25.30
C PHE A 98 -23.13 9.34 -25.56
N SER A 99 -23.53 10.60 -25.76
CA SER A 99 -24.93 10.93 -26.08
C SER A 99 -25.40 10.32 -27.41
N SER A 100 -24.46 10.05 -28.33
CA SER A 100 -24.71 9.38 -29.61
C SER A 100 -24.54 7.85 -29.55
N SER A 101 -24.10 7.30 -28.41
CA SER A 101 -23.86 5.86 -28.24
C SER A 101 -25.17 5.10 -27.99
N GLN A 102 -25.27 3.91 -28.58
CA GLN A 102 -26.35 2.96 -28.30
C GLN A 102 -26.39 2.51 -26.82
N PHE A 103 -25.28 2.67 -26.09
CA PHE A 103 -25.17 2.34 -24.67
C PHE A 103 -25.91 3.33 -23.74
N HIS A 104 -26.21 4.54 -24.22
CA HIS A 104 -26.87 5.58 -23.43
C HIS A 104 -28.22 5.14 -22.85
N GLY A 105 -29.01 4.40 -23.64
CA GLY A 105 -30.30 3.85 -23.19
C GLY A 105 -30.14 2.80 -22.07
N PHE A 106 -29.15 1.91 -22.19
CA PHE A 106 -28.84 0.92 -21.16
C PHE A 106 -28.34 1.56 -19.86
N PHE A 107 -27.52 2.60 -19.96
CA PHE A 107 -27.08 3.37 -18.80
C PHE A 107 -28.26 4.02 -18.06
N THR A 108 -29.21 4.60 -18.80
CA THR A 108 -30.43 5.18 -18.21
C THR A 108 -31.31 4.11 -17.57
N LEU A 109 -31.47 2.96 -18.23
CA LEU A 109 -32.22 1.82 -17.70
C LEU A 109 -31.62 1.28 -16.40
N PHE A 110 -30.29 1.22 -16.31
CA PHE A 110 -29.59 0.80 -15.09
C PHE A 110 -29.97 1.68 -13.90
N TRP A 111 -29.86 3.01 -14.06
CA TRP A 111 -30.22 3.94 -12.98
C TRP A 111 -31.71 3.95 -12.65
N LEU A 112 -32.58 3.75 -13.64
CA LEU A 112 -34.01 3.54 -13.39
C LEU A 112 -34.27 2.26 -12.57
N GLY A 113 -33.56 1.18 -12.88
CA GLY A 113 -33.60 -0.06 -12.12
C GLY A 113 -33.12 0.11 -10.68
N VAL A 114 -32.02 0.85 -10.47
CA VAL A 114 -31.50 1.20 -9.14
C VAL A 114 -32.53 2.05 -8.37
N ALA A 115 -33.16 3.02 -9.01
CA ALA A 115 -34.20 3.83 -8.36
C ALA A 115 -35.40 2.97 -7.91
N MET A 116 -35.87 2.06 -8.77
CA MET A 116 -36.94 1.12 -8.43
C MET A 116 -36.52 0.15 -7.30
N LEU A 117 -35.26 -0.27 -7.28
CA LEU A 117 -34.69 -1.09 -6.21
C LEU A 117 -34.71 -0.34 -4.87
N LEU A 118 -34.31 0.91 -4.85
CA LEU A 118 -34.35 1.76 -3.66
C LEU A 118 -35.79 1.93 -3.15
N VAL A 119 -36.76 2.17 -4.04
CA VAL A 119 -38.18 2.26 -3.68
C VAL A 119 -38.69 0.96 -3.06
N LYS A 120 -38.31 -0.19 -3.64
CA LYS A 120 -38.67 -1.50 -3.09
C LYS A 120 -38.08 -1.72 -1.69
N VAL A 121 -36.80 -1.39 -1.49
CA VAL A 121 -36.15 -1.52 -0.17
C VAL A 121 -36.79 -0.57 0.84
N ALA A 122 -37.05 0.68 0.45
CA ALA A 122 -37.76 1.66 1.28
C ALA A 122 -39.14 1.14 1.73
N ALA A 123 -39.91 0.55 0.81
CA ALA A 123 -41.22 -0.03 1.11
C ALA A 123 -41.11 -1.24 2.05
N ASN A 124 -40.12 -2.11 1.86
CA ASN A 124 -39.86 -3.25 2.74
C ASN A 124 -39.46 -2.81 4.16
N ASN A 125 -38.57 -1.81 4.27
CA ASN A 125 -38.15 -1.25 5.55
C ASN A 125 -39.32 -0.59 6.29
N TRP A 126 -40.15 0.17 5.56
CA TRP A 126 -41.35 0.78 6.12
C TRP A 126 -42.30 -0.28 6.68
N ARG A 127 -42.51 -1.38 5.94
CA ARG A 127 -43.34 -2.50 6.39
C ARG A 127 -42.78 -3.21 7.62
N ALA A 128 -41.46 -3.37 7.72
CA ALA A 128 -40.82 -4.12 8.79
C ALA A 128 -40.57 -3.30 10.08
N HIS A 129 -40.28 -2.01 9.95
CA HIS A 129 -39.77 -1.18 11.06
C HIS A 129 -40.52 0.14 11.25
N GLY A 130 -41.49 0.47 10.38
CA GLY A 130 -42.21 1.75 10.41
C GLY A 130 -41.38 2.96 9.98
N THR A 131 -40.15 2.76 9.50
CA THR A 131 -39.26 3.81 8.99
C THR A 131 -38.71 3.42 7.62
N ILE A 132 -38.55 4.41 6.73
CA ILE A 132 -37.99 4.22 5.37
C ILE A 132 -36.50 3.87 5.46
N TRP A 133 -35.81 4.57 6.35
CA TRP A 133 -34.41 4.35 6.68
C TRP A 133 -34.35 3.32 7.80
N ALA A 134 -33.85 2.12 7.51
CA ALA A 134 -33.58 1.12 8.53
C ALA A 134 -32.53 1.67 9.54
N ARG A 135 -32.30 0.96 10.66
CA ARG A 135 -31.16 1.25 11.55
C ARG A 135 -29.87 1.07 10.73
N ASN A 136 -29.28 2.18 10.25
CA ASN A 136 -28.07 2.16 9.43
C ASN A 136 -26.84 1.82 10.28
N GLU A 137 -26.72 0.56 10.68
CA GLU A 137 -25.63 0.05 11.50
C GLU A 137 -24.27 0.24 10.83
N ILE A 138 -24.20 0.08 9.49
CA ILE A 138 -22.98 0.35 8.71
C ILE A 138 -22.54 1.80 8.84
N VAL A 139 -23.45 2.77 8.67
CA VAL A 139 -23.11 4.21 8.79
C VAL A 139 -22.66 4.54 10.22
N ARG A 140 -23.36 4.00 11.22
CA ARG A 140 -22.96 4.17 12.61
C ARG A 140 -21.58 3.59 12.85
N LEU A 141 -21.28 2.39 12.35
CA LEU A 141 -19.97 1.74 12.44
C LEU A 141 -18.88 2.54 11.71
N MET A 142 -19.22 3.19 10.59
CA MET A 142 -18.30 4.02 9.81
C MET A 142 -17.95 5.35 10.46
N PHE A 143 -18.83 5.96 11.26
CA PHE A 143 -18.60 7.31 11.83
C PHE A 143 -18.51 7.34 13.37
N HIS A 144 -18.47 6.17 14.04
CA HIS A 144 -18.50 6.09 15.50
C HIS A 144 -17.21 6.56 16.21
N LYS A 145 -16.04 6.50 15.56
CA LYS A 145 -14.75 6.73 16.22
C LYS A 145 -13.88 7.76 15.47
N ASP A 146 -13.48 8.82 16.17
CA ASP A 146 -12.27 9.63 15.92
C ASP A 146 -12.10 10.23 14.50
N VAL A 147 -13.18 10.65 13.84
CA VAL A 147 -13.15 11.29 12.50
C VAL A 147 -12.26 12.55 12.47
N LEU A 148 -12.20 13.31 13.57
CA LEU A 148 -11.32 14.48 13.66
C LEU A 148 -9.84 14.09 13.63
N VAL A 149 -9.47 12.97 14.26
CA VAL A 149 -8.09 12.47 14.25
C VAL A 149 -7.74 11.94 12.86
N LEU A 150 -8.71 11.36 12.13
CA LEU A 150 -8.53 11.02 10.72
C LEU A 150 -8.18 12.25 9.89
N GLY A 151 -8.97 13.33 10.03
CA GLY A 151 -8.72 14.59 9.31
C GLY A 151 -7.36 15.22 9.66
N LEU A 152 -6.95 15.18 10.93
CA LEU A 152 -5.61 15.64 11.33
C LEU A 152 -4.50 14.76 10.75
N THR A 153 -4.69 13.44 10.76
CA THR A 153 -3.73 12.48 10.16
C THR A 153 -3.59 12.74 8.67
N ASP A 154 -4.71 13.00 7.98
CA ASP A 154 -4.76 13.33 6.57
C ASP A 154 -4.00 14.63 6.24
N PHE A 155 -4.19 15.65 7.08
CA PHE A 155 -3.46 16.91 6.97
C PHE A 155 -1.96 16.70 7.15
N VAL A 156 -1.53 15.95 8.17
CA VAL A 156 -0.10 15.64 8.41
C VAL A 156 0.48 14.84 7.24
N LEU A 157 -0.26 13.86 6.72
CA LEU A 157 0.09 13.06 5.55
C LEU A 157 0.36 13.96 4.33
N CYS A 158 -0.56 14.88 4.02
CA CYS A 158 -0.38 15.83 2.94
C CYS A 158 0.78 16.81 3.20
N TRP A 159 0.92 17.32 4.43
CA TRP A 159 1.96 18.27 4.80
C TRP A 159 3.37 17.70 4.66
N CYS A 160 3.55 16.45 5.08
CA CYS A 160 4.82 15.74 4.96
C CYS A 160 5.33 15.68 3.50
N THR A 161 4.45 15.74 2.49
CA THR A 161 4.86 15.73 1.08
C THR A 161 5.71 16.96 0.69
N VAL A 162 5.59 18.08 1.41
CA VAL A 162 6.36 19.32 1.18
C VAL A 162 7.87 19.11 1.32
N PHE A 163 8.30 18.05 2.03
CA PHE A 163 9.70 17.62 2.07
C PHE A 163 10.33 17.51 0.67
N CYS A 164 9.60 16.99 -0.31
CA CYS A 164 10.09 16.82 -1.68
C CYS A 164 10.46 18.17 -2.33
N LEU A 165 9.67 19.23 -2.08
CA LEU A 165 9.98 20.57 -2.56
C LEU A 165 11.24 21.12 -1.89
N GLY A 166 11.39 20.89 -0.57
CA GLY A 166 12.59 21.26 0.18
C GLY A 166 13.85 20.60 -0.40
N LEU A 167 13.80 19.30 -0.66
CA LEU A 167 14.91 18.55 -1.27
C LEU A 167 15.30 19.11 -2.64
N GLN A 168 14.33 19.40 -3.52
CA GLN A 168 14.61 19.95 -4.85
C GLN A 168 15.23 21.36 -4.79
N ARG A 169 14.85 22.19 -3.80
CA ARG A 169 15.48 23.50 -3.57
C ARG A 169 16.92 23.39 -3.10
N VAL A 170 17.23 22.41 -2.24
CA VAL A 170 18.59 22.12 -1.79
C VAL A 170 19.46 21.67 -2.97
N LEU A 171 18.93 20.85 -3.88
CA LEU A 171 19.63 20.45 -5.10
C LEU A 171 19.91 21.65 -6.02
N LEU A 172 18.98 22.60 -6.13
CA LEU A 172 19.19 23.83 -6.90
C LEU A 172 20.32 24.71 -6.33
N GLN A 173 20.54 24.68 -5.02
CA GLN A 173 21.64 25.40 -4.36
C GLN A 173 23.01 24.76 -4.59
N GLY A 174 23.07 23.56 -5.18
CA GLY A 174 24.32 22.88 -5.54
C GLY A 174 25.00 22.13 -4.39
N LEU A 175 24.32 21.93 -3.25
CA LEU A 175 24.89 21.21 -2.09
C LEU A 175 25.20 19.73 -2.42
N PHE A 176 24.29 19.05 -3.13
CA PHE A 176 24.45 17.67 -3.60
C PHE A 176 23.75 17.49 -4.95
N HIS A 177 24.07 16.41 -5.68
CA HIS A 177 23.51 16.11 -7.01
C HIS A 177 22.44 15.00 -6.95
N TRP A 178 21.50 15.00 -7.92
CA TRP A 178 20.37 14.07 -7.93
C TRP A 178 20.84 12.63 -8.11
N ASN A 179 21.77 12.39 -9.04
CA ASN A 179 22.32 11.05 -9.31
C ASN A 179 23.23 10.50 -8.20
N GLY A 180 23.48 11.26 -7.13
CA GLY A 180 24.29 10.86 -5.99
C GLY A 180 23.43 10.68 -4.76
N LEU A 181 23.45 11.67 -3.86
CA LEU A 181 22.71 11.62 -2.61
C LEU A 181 21.22 11.96 -2.76
N GLY A 182 20.82 12.72 -3.79
CA GLY A 182 19.44 13.20 -3.94
C GLY A 182 18.40 12.07 -4.04
N TRP A 183 18.61 11.09 -4.93
CA TRP A 183 17.68 9.97 -5.08
C TRP A 183 17.69 9.03 -3.86
N ILE A 184 18.83 8.87 -3.17
CA ILE A 184 18.95 8.04 -1.96
C ILE A 184 18.13 8.65 -0.82
N ILE A 185 18.31 9.95 -0.57
CA ILE A 185 17.56 10.69 0.46
C ILE A 185 16.05 10.58 0.18
N GLN A 186 15.65 10.73 -1.09
CA GLN A 186 14.25 10.59 -1.48
C GLN A 186 13.68 9.20 -1.17
N ASN A 187 14.42 8.11 -1.45
CA ASN A 187 13.95 6.75 -1.19
C ASN A 187 13.89 6.44 0.32
N ILE A 188 14.85 6.93 1.10
CA ILE A 188 14.83 6.80 2.57
C ILE A 188 13.59 7.51 3.13
N TRP A 189 13.34 8.74 2.69
CA TRP A 189 12.16 9.51 3.09
C TRP A 189 10.86 8.80 2.72
N GLN A 190 10.73 8.32 1.49
CA GLN A 190 9.54 7.61 1.01
C GLN A 190 9.27 6.32 1.78
N THR A 191 10.32 5.59 2.12
CA THR A 191 10.23 4.36 2.93
C THR A 191 9.79 4.70 4.36
N ALA A 192 10.39 5.70 4.98
CA ALA A 192 10.02 6.16 6.32
C ALA A 192 8.57 6.71 6.36
N TYR A 193 8.18 7.46 5.33
CA TYR A 193 6.83 7.98 5.16
C TYR A 193 5.81 6.85 5.11
N LEU A 194 6.00 5.87 4.21
CA LEU A 194 5.10 4.74 4.09
C LEU A 194 5.06 3.91 5.39
N ALA A 195 6.21 3.57 5.96
CA ALA A 195 6.29 2.79 7.19
C ALA A 195 5.62 3.51 8.38
N GLY A 196 5.81 4.83 8.50
CA GLY A 196 5.23 5.64 9.57
C GLY A 196 3.69 5.67 9.54
N PHE A 197 3.09 5.92 8.37
CA PHE A 197 1.63 5.93 8.24
C PHE A 197 1.02 4.53 8.36
N LEU A 198 1.68 3.49 7.84
CA LEU A 198 1.24 2.11 8.03
C LEU A 198 1.29 1.71 9.52
N TRP A 199 2.38 2.03 10.22
CA TRP A 199 2.51 1.80 11.65
C TRP A 199 1.42 2.54 12.45
N TRP A 200 1.13 3.79 12.09
CA TRP A 200 0.05 4.57 12.70
C TRP A 200 -1.32 3.89 12.58
N THR A 201 -1.66 3.38 11.38
CA THR A 201 -2.92 2.64 11.19
C THR A 201 -2.99 1.34 11.98
N TYR A 202 -1.84 0.68 12.22
CA TYR A 202 -1.78 -0.53 13.03
C TYR A 202 -1.96 -0.24 14.53
N HIS A 203 -1.40 0.86 15.01
CA HIS A 203 -1.45 1.21 16.44
C HIS A 203 -2.81 1.80 16.87
N ARG A 204 -3.51 2.52 15.99
CA ARG A 204 -4.68 3.33 16.38
C ARG A 204 -6.00 2.54 16.51
N ASP A 205 -6.03 1.28 16.10
CA ASP A 205 -7.21 0.40 16.14
C ASP A 205 -8.47 1.00 15.49
N TRP A 206 -8.26 1.64 14.34
CA TRP A 206 -9.34 2.26 13.58
C TRP A 206 -10.27 1.26 12.88
N PRO A 207 -11.53 1.66 12.61
CA PRO A 207 -12.41 0.91 11.72
C PRO A 207 -11.75 0.69 10.36
N TRP A 208 -12.08 -0.43 9.70
CA TRP A 208 -11.49 -0.79 8.42
C TRP A 208 -11.62 0.32 7.37
N THR A 209 -12.69 1.10 7.37
CA THR A 209 -12.90 2.23 6.45
C THR A 209 -11.86 3.34 6.59
N HIS A 210 -11.53 3.71 7.83
CA HIS A 210 -10.53 4.74 8.15
C HIS A 210 -9.13 4.25 7.78
N THR A 211 -8.85 2.97 8.06
CA THR A 211 -7.58 2.31 7.69
C THR A 211 -7.41 2.30 6.17
N VAL A 212 -8.43 1.87 5.43
CA VAL A 212 -8.39 1.84 3.95
C VAL A 212 -8.19 3.24 3.38
N PHE A 213 -8.94 4.24 3.87
CA PHE A 213 -8.78 5.62 3.44
C PHE A 213 -7.35 6.12 3.63
N THR A 214 -6.80 5.96 4.83
CA THR A 214 -5.45 6.44 5.18
C THR A 214 -4.37 5.74 4.34
N VAL A 215 -4.48 4.42 4.17
CA VAL A 215 -3.51 3.63 3.37
C VAL A 215 -3.59 4.01 1.89
N LEU A 216 -4.79 4.10 1.31
CA LEU A 216 -4.97 4.50 -0.09
C LEU A 216 -4.47 5.93 -0.35
N HIS A 217 -4.75 6.85 0.56
CA HIS A 217 -4.28 8.22 0.43
C HIS A 217 -2.76 8.32 0.61
N CYS A 218 -2.20 7.55 1.55
CA CYS A 218 -0.75 7.41 1.73
C CYS A 218 -0.07 6.92 0.44
N LEU A 219 -0.61 5.87 -0.19
CA LEU A 219 -0.08 5.35 -1.47
C LEU A 219 -0.22 6.37 -2.60
N THR A 220 -1.34 7.10 -2.67
CA THR A 220 -1.55 8.16 -3.66
C THR A 220 -0.51 9.28 -3.51
N MET A 221 -0.29 9.75 -2.28
CA MET A 221 0.70 10.78 -1.99
C MET A 221 2.13 10.29 -2.15
N LEU A 222 2.41 9.01 -1.89
CA LEU A 222 3.71 8.39 -2.18
C LEU A 222 4.02 8.42 -3.68
N MET A 223 3.05 8.02 -4.53
CA MET A 223 3.20 8.07 -5.98
C MET A 223 3.42 9.51 -6.48
N LYS A 224 2.65 10.48 -5.95
CA LYS A 224 2.83 11.90 -6.29
C LYS A 224 4.22 12.42 -5.89
N GLN A 225 4.66 12.13 -4.67
CA GLN A 225 5.99 12.49 -4.19
C GLN A 225 7.08 11.90 -5.09
N HIS A 226 6.95 10.62 -5.46
CA HIS A 226 7.90 9.95 -6.34
C HIS A 226 7.93 10.58 -7.73
N SER A 227 6.75 10.83 -8.33
CA SER A 227 6.71 11.43 -9.65
C SER A 227 7.28 12.85 -9.67
N TYR A 228 6.99 13.66 -8.65
CA TYR A 228 7.51 15.03 -8.53
C TYR A 228 9.03 15.03 -8.36
N ALA A 229 9.55 14.22 -7.45
CA ALA A 229 10.98 14.17 -7.15
C ALA A 229 11.78 13.59 -8.34
N SER A 230 11.32 12.52 -8.96
CA SER A 230 12.02 11.88 -10.09
C SER A 230 12.10 12.79 -11.31
N TYR A 231 11.02 13.51 -11.64
CA TYR A 231 11.01 14.40 -12.81
C TYR A 231 11.78 15.70 -12.57
N ASN A 232 11.59 16.38 -11.43
CA ASN A 232 12.39 17.57 -11.11
C ASN A 232 13.86 17.22 -10.88
N GLY A 233 14.16 16.04 -10.34
CA GLY A 233 15.51 15.51 -10.21
C GLY A 233 16.19 15.35 -11.57
N TYR A 234 15.48 14.79 -12.56
CA TYR A 234 15.96 14.74 -13.94
C TYR A 234 16.21 16.15 -14.52
N LEU A 235 15.26 17.08 -14.36
CA LEU A 235 15.44 18.46 -14.82
C LEU A 235 16.60 19.18 -14.11
N SER A 236 16.87 18.86 -12.84
CA SER A 236 17.99 19.42 -12.09
C SER A 236 19.35 19.01 -12.67
N GLU A 237 19.49 17.77 -13.14
CA GLU A 237 20.71 17.31 -13.80
C GLU A 237 20.88 17.95 -15.18
N LEU A 238 19.81 18.10 -15.95
CA LEU A 238 19.85 18.84 -17.22
C LEU A 238 20.25 20.30 -17.01
N TYR A 239 19.70 20.94 -15.97
CA TYR A 239 20.01 22.33 -15.62
C TYR A 239 21.47 22.48 -15.19
N ARG A 240 21.98 21.54 -14.39
CA ARG A 240 23.38 21.49 -14.00
C ARG A 240 24.28 21.31 -15.22
N LYS A 241 23.99 20.33 -16.09
CA LYS A 241 24.74 20.07 -17.33
C LYS A 241 24.78 21.33 -18.19
N ARG A 242 23.64 21.99 -18.39
CA ARG A 242 23.55 23.26 -19.13
C ARG A 242 24.42 24.36 -18.50
N ASN A 243 24.35 24.56 -17.19
CA ASN A 243 25.14 25.61 -16.52
C ASN A 243 26.65 25.34 -16.59
N ILE A 244 27.07 24.07 -16.52
CA ILE A 244 28.47 23.68 -16.76
C ILE A 244 28.86 24.06 -18.19
N LEU A 245 28.07 23.70 -19.20
CA LEU A 245 28.35 24.05 -20.60
C LEU A 245 28.40 25.58 -20.83
N ILE A 246 27.48 26.35 -20.23
CA ILE A 246 27.50 27.83 -20.30
C ILE A 246 28.77 28.40 -19.68
N SER A 247 29.17 27.91 -18.51
CA SER A 247 30.40 28.38 -17.85
C SER A 247 31.66 28.08 -18.68
N ARG A 248 31.67 26.93 -19.37
CA ARG A 248 32.74 26.53 -20.29
C ARG A 248 32.76 27.37 -21.56
N LEU A 249 31.59 27.62 -22.17
CA LEU A 249 31.46 28.51 -23.33
C LEU A 249 32.01 29.91 -23.00
N TYR A 250 31.66 30.44 -21.83
CA TYR A 250 32.15 31.74 -21.38
C TYR A 250 33.68 31.79 -21.20
N ARG A 251 34.29 30.74 -20.65
CA ARG A 251 35.76 30.63 -20.55
C ARG A 251 36.44 30.61 -21.91
N LEU A 252 35.91 29.83 -22.87
CA LEU A 252 36.41 29.77 -24.24
C LEU A 252 36.29 31.13 -24.95
N GLU A 253 35.20 31.87 -24.73
CA GLU A 253 35.04 33.21 -25.27
C GLU A 253 36.01 34.23 -24.66
N GLN A 254 36.27 34.15 -23.36
CA GLN A 254 37.26 35.01 -22.71
C GLN A 254 38.67 34.74 -23.24
N GLN A 255 39.03 33.47 -23.41
CA GLN A 255 40.33 33.07 -23.96
C GLN A 255 40.49 33.47 -25.43
N SER A 256 39.44 33.31 -26.25
CA SER A 256 39.43 33.81 -27.63
C SER A 256 39.60 35.34 -27.71
N LYS A 257 38.96 36.09 -26.80
CA LYS A 257 39.12 37.56 -26.72
C LYS A 257 40.54 37.97 -26.30
N GLN A 258 41.14 37.27 -25.34
CA GLN A 258 42.53 37.51 -24.93
C GLN A 258 43.52 37.21 -26.08
N HIS A 259 43.32 36.12 -26.82
CA HIS A 259 44.15 35.77 -27.98
C HIS A 259 44.02 36.78 -29.14
N ASN A 260 42.83 37.32 -29.38
CA ASN A 260 42.64 38.36 -30.39
C ASN A 260 43.24 39.72 -29.96
N GLN A 261 43.26 40.02 -28.66
CA GLN A 261 43.93 41.22 -28.12
C GLN A 261 45.47 41.10 -28.17
N SER A 262 46.04 39.91 -27.92
CA SER A 262 47.49 39.70 -28.05
C SER A 262 47.96 39.76 -29.51
N LYS A 263 47.18 39.25 -30.46
CA LYS A 263 47.43 39.44 -31.91
C LYS A 263 47.33 40.90 -32.36
N ALA A 264 46.40 41.68 -31.81
CA ALA A 264 46.29 43.11 -32.12
C ALA A 264 47.47 43.94 -31.59
N HIS A 265 48.19 43.47 -30.56
CA HIS A 265 49.44 44.08 -30.08
C HIS A 265 50.69 43.64 -30.86
N SER A 266 50.68 42.46 -31.52
CA SER A 266 51.81 41.98 -32.33
C SER A 266 51.75 42.38 -33.81
N SER A 267 50.61 42.90 -34.29
CA SER A 267 50.38 43.27 -35.71
C SER A 267 50.33 44.77 -35.96
N ALA A 268 51.31 45.51 -35.42
CA ALA A 268 51.57 46.91 -35.78
C ALA A 268 52.82 47.04 -36.68
N VAL A 269 52.90 46.28 -37.79
CA VAL A 269 53.84 46.57 -38.89
C VAL A 269 53.20 46.24 -40.26
N ASN A 270 53.01 47.32 -41.03
CA ASN A 270 52.75 47.50 -42.47
C ASN A 270 51.56 46.82 -43.18
N PRO A 271 50.67 47.62 -43.81
CA PRO A 271 49.64 47.16 -44.74
C PRO A 271 50.18 47.14 -46.17
N GLY A 272 50.02 46.03 -46.88
CA GLY A 272 50.35 45.99 -48.30
C GLY A 272 49.98 44.67 -48.95
N ILE A 273 49.08 44.76 -49.93
CA ILE A 273 48.85 43.79 -51.01
C ILE A 273 47.90 42.64 -50.63
N THR A 274 46.62 42.80 -50.97
CA THR A 274 45.95 41.95 -51.98
C THR A 274 44.53 42.47 -52.22
N SER A 275 44.45 43.42 -53.15
CA SER A 275 43.30 43.55 -54.02
C SER A 275 43.41 42.48 -55.09
N GLU A 276 42.54 41.48 -55.06
CA GLU A 276 41.98 40.85 -56.26
C GLU A 276 41.02 39.74 -55.83
N ILE A 277 40.02 39.47 -56.68
CA ILE A 277 38.95 38.48 -56.48
C ILE A 277 37.83 38.99 -55.56
N THR A 278 37.35 40.20 -55.85
CA THR A 278 35.91 40.47 -55.75
C THR A 278 35.34 40.52 -57.17
N SER A 279 34.20 39.88 -57.36
CA SER A 279 33.42 39.79 -58.60
C SER A 279 33.90 38.74 -59.62
N LEU A 280 33.30 37.54 -59.51
CA LEU A 280 32.70 36.81 -60.63
C LEU A 280 32.02 35.56 -60.07
N LYS A 281 30.76 35.34 -60.48
CA LYS A 281 29.83 34.25 -60.12
C LYS A 281 28.95 34.49 -58.89
N GLN A 282 28.33 35.66 -58.88
CA GLN A 282 26.94 35.77 -58.46
C GLN A 282 26.07 35.52 -59.71
N ARG A 283 25.20 34.51 -59.63
CA ARG A 283 24.36 33.91 -60.71
C ARG A 283 25.05 32.77 -61.49
N ASP A 284 24.93 31.56 -60.97
CA ASP A 284 24.17 30.47 -61.61
C ASP A 284 24.27 29.21 -60.75
N LEU A 285 23.24 28.35 -60.80
CA LEU A 285 22.98 27.14 -60.00
C LEU A 285 22.10 27.35 -58.76
N ARG A 286 20.94 27.99 -58.96
CA ARG A 286 19.69 27.44 -58.41
C ARG A 286 19.19 26.38 -59.38
N GLN A 287 18.55 25.34 -58.84
CA GLN A 287 18.01 24.17 -59.54
C GLN A 287 19.05 23.12 -59.99
N LEU A 288 19.53 22.30 -59.05
CA LEU A 288 19.58 20.82 -59.16
C LEU A 288 20.21 20.23 -57.88
N SER A 289 19.55 19.22 -57.31
CA SER A 289 19.97 18.40 -56.17
C SER A 289 19.96 19.06 -54.78
N ILE A 290 18.77 19.16 -54.17
CA ILE A 290 18.60 19.46 -52.74
C ILE A 290 18.73 18.18 -51.88
N ASP A 291 18.47 16.99 -52.44
CA ASP A 291 18.50 15.74 -51.66
C ASP A 291 19.90 15.06 -51.58
N MET A 292 20.81 15.30 -52.54
CA MET A 292 22.14 14.66 -52.52
C MET A 292 23.22 15.50 -51.79
N LYS A 293 22.97 16.80 -51.57
CA LYS A 293 23.88 17.69 -50.82
C LYS A 293 23.74 17.55 -49.30
N GLU A 294 22.57 17.16 -48.80
CA GLU A 294 22.37 16.90 -47.36
C GLU A 294 23.06 15.60 -46.89
N GLU A 295 23.16 14.58 -47.74
CA GLU A 295 23.91 13.35 -47.42
C GLU A 295 25.43 13.56 -47.50
N LEU A 296 25.91 14.35 -48.48
CA LEU A 296 27.34 14.65 -48.63
C LEU A 296 27.87 15.62 -47.56
N HIS A 297 27.02 16.51 -47.02
CA HIS A 297 27.42 17.42 -45.93
C HIS A 297 27.46 16.72 -44.57
N LYS A 298 26.51 15.81 -44.30
CA LYS A 298 26.46 15.03 -43.05
C LYS A 298 27.62 14.05 -42.90
N THR A 299 28.04 13.42 -44.00
CA THR A 299 29.20 12.52 -44.01
C THR A 299 30.50 13.27 -43.70
N HIS A 300 30.66 14.50 -44.20
CA HIS A 300 31.82 15.34 -43.93
C HIS A 300 31.87 15.84 -42.46
N ASP A 301 30.72 16.14 -41.85
CA ASP A 301 30.62 16.50 -40.43
C ASP A 301 30.98 15.33 -39.50
N THR A 302 30.55 14.10 -39.82
CA THR A 302 30.90 12.92 -39.00
C THR A 302 32.39 12.59 -39.01
N ASP A 303 33.07 12.73 -40.15
CA ASP A 303 34.52 12.52 -40.25
C ASP A 303 35.29 13.62 -39.50
N HIS A 304 34.81 14.87 -39.55
CA HIS A 304 35.33 15.98 -38.77
C HIS A 304 35.16 15.78 -37.26
N LEU A 305 34.00 15.28 -36.81
CA LEU A 305 33.72 14.96 -35.40
C LEU A 305 34.59 13.79 -34.89
N LEU A 306 34.87 12.80 -35.73
CA LEU A 306 35.78 11.70 -35.40
C LEU A 306 37.24 12.18 -35.29
N ALA A 307 37.67 13.07 -36.19
CA ALA A 307 38.98 13.71 -36.10
C ALA A 307 39.12 14.60 -34.84
N LEU A 308 38.04 15.31 -34.46
CA LEU A 308 37.97 16.09 -33.23
C LEU A 308 38.02 15.21 -31.97
N ALA A 309 37.28 14.08 -31.97
CA ALA A 309 37.33 13.11 -30.87
C ALA A 309 38.72 12.48 -30.71
N GLY A 310 39.37 12.11 -31.82
CA GLY A 310 40.72 11.54 -31.80
C GLY A 310 41.80 12.54 -31.37
N THR A 311 41.68 13.82 -31.72
CA THR A 311 42.62 14.87 -31.27
C THR A 311 42.45 15.20 -29.78
N ILE A 312 41.23 15.10 -29.27
CA ILE A 312 40.90 15.24 -27.84
C ILE A 312 41.42 14.03 -27.03
N GLU A 313 41.25 12.80 -27.52
CA GLU A 313 41.74 11.57 -26.88
C GLU A 313 43.27 11.51 -26.81
N ASN A 314 43.96 12.09 -27.80
CA ASN A 314 45.42 12.08 -27.88
C ASN A 314 46.09 13.26 -27.18
N GLY A 315 45.32 14.16 -26.54
CA GLY A 315 45.86 15.33 -25.82
C GLY A 315 46.59 16.34 -26.73
N THR A 316 46.31 16.32 -28.03
CA THR A 316 46.98 17.19 -29.01
C THR A 316 46.35 18.58 -28.99
N PRO A 317 47.16 19.63 -29.22
CA PRO A 317 46.66 21.00 -29.15
C PRO A 317 45.72 21.36 -30.30
N LEU A 318 44.58 21.94 -29.94
CA LEU A 318 43.46 22.24 -30.84
C LEU A 318 43.72 23.47 -31.72
N GLU A 319 43.44 23.36 -33.03
CA GLU A 319 43.54 24.47 -33.97
C GLU A 319 42.38 25.49 -33.84
N PRO A 320 42.55 26.75 -34.24
CA PRO A 320 41.51 27.79 -34.15
C PRO A 320 40.17 27.41 -34.82
N GLY A 321 40.20 26.66 -35.91
CA GLY A 321 39.00 26.14 -36.58
C GLY A 321 38.26 25.07 -35.78
N GLN A 322 38.99 24.26 -35.00
CA GLN A 322 38.41 23.25 -34.11
C GLN A 322 37.74 23.89 -32.89
N ILE A 323 38.30 24.99 -32.38
CA ILE A 323 37.69 25.78 -31.29
C ILE A 323 36.34 26.38 -31.72
N ALA A 324 36.24 26.88 -32.95
CA ALA A 324 34.98 27.40 -33.49
C ALA A 324 33.92 26.29 -33.64
N SER A 325 34.32 25.09 -34.06
CA SER A 325 33.43 23.93 -34.14
C SER A 325 32.93 23.48 -32.76
N ILE A 326 33.83 23.39 -31.77
CA ILE A 326 33.46 23.09 -30.37
C ILE A 326 32.49 24.14 -29.83
N LYS A 327 32.72 25.43 -30.13
CA LYS A 327 31.82 26.51 -29.74
C LYS A 327 30.40 26.31 -30.30
N SER A 328 30.29 26.03 -31.60
CA SER A 328 29.02 25.76 -32.26
C SER A 328 28.30 24.54 -31.68
N LEU A 329 29.03 23.46 -31.38
CA LEU A 329 28.47 22.25 -30.76
C LEU A 329 27.97 22.52 -29.33
N LEU A 330 28.72 23.31 -28.55
CA LEU A 330 28.30 23.71 -27.21
C LEU A 330 27.04 24.58 -27.25
N GLU A 331 26.97 25.54 -28.18
CA GLU A 331 25.78 26.39 -28.37
C GLU A 331 24.55 25.56 -28.78
N GLN A 332 24.72 24.59 -29.68
CA GLN A 332 23.65 23.67 -30.08
C GLN A 332 23.17 22.81 -28.91
N GLU A 333 24.07 22.21 -28.15
CA GLU A 333 23.73 21.38 -26.98
C GLU A 333 23.07 22.22 -25.87
N ILE A 334 23.55 23.45 -25.63
CA ILE A 334 22.90 24.39 -24.70
C ILE A 334 21.48 24.72 -25.17
N GLY A 335 21.28 24.91 -26.48
CA GLY A 335 19.96 25.11 -27.07
C GLY A 335 19.01 23.95 -26.80
N LEU A 336 19.46 22.71 -27.06
CA LEU A 336 18.69 21.48 -26.81
C LEU A 336 18.35 21.30 -25.32
N LEU A 337 19.31 21.54 -24.43
CA LEU A 337 19.08 21.48 -22.99
C LEU A 337 18.12 22.57 -22.51
N THR A 338 18.18 23.76 -23.10
CA THR A 338 17.26 24.86 -22.78
C THR A 338 15.83 24.54 -23.22
N GLU A 339 15.66 23.94 -24.40
CA GLU A 339 14.36 23.44 -24.87
C GLU A 339 13.83 22.32 -23.95
N ALA A 340 14.69 21.38 -23.54
CA ALA A 340 14.32 20.31 -22.62
C ALA A 340 13.89 20.83 -21.23
N LEU A 341 14.56 21.87 -20.72
CA LEU A 341 14.22 22.53 -19.44
C LEU A 341 12.95 23.38 -19.51
N LYS A 342 12.65 23.93 -20.68
CA LYS A 342 11.36 24.57 -20.96
C LYS A 342 10.23 23.53 -20.99
N GLY A 343 10.53 22.33 -21.48
CA GLY A 343 9.56 21.26 -21.64
C GLY A 343 8.36 21.72 -22.46
N LYS A 344 7.15 21.38 -22.01
CA LYS A 344 5.89 21.81 -22.64
C LYS A 344 5.34 23.12 -22.07
N SER A 345 6.10 23.85 -21.25
CA SER A 345 5.55 25.03 -20.58
C SER A 345 5.41 26.23 -21.52
N THR A 346 4.22 26.82 -21.54
CA THR A 346 3.88 28.04 -22.27
C THR A 346 4.32 29.30 -21.51
N SER A 347 4.39 29.23 -20.18
CA SER A 347 4.75 30.35 -19.30
C SER A 347 6.23 30.35 -18.90
N PRO A 348 6.93 31.51 -18.88
CA PRO A 348 8.29 31.62 -18.36
C PRO A 348 8.44 31.23 -16.88
N ASN A 349 7.36 31.28 -16.10
CA ASN A 349 7.36 30.93 -14.68
C ASN A 349 7.11 29.43 -14.41
N GLY A 350 6.63 28.68 -15.42
CA GLY A 350 6.39 27.24 -15.33
C GLY A 350 7.62 26.37 -15.68
N GLN A 351 8.72 27.00 -16.11
CA GLN A 351 9.94 26.32 -16.54
C GLN A 351 10.86 26.05 -15.36
N TYR A 352 11.67 24.99 -15.45
CA TYR A 352 12.71 24.74 -14.45
C TYR A 352 13.84 25.79 -14.57
N PRO A 353 14.31 26.40 -13.46
CA PRO A 353 14.06 26.08 -12.05
C PRO A 353 12.95 26.92 -11.38
N ARG A 354 12.32 27.84 -12.12
CA ARG A 354 11.30 28.76 -11.59
C ARG A 354 10.02 28.05 -11.16
N ASN A 355 9.82 26.80 -11.59
CA ASN A 355 8.70 25.97 -11.19
C ASN A 355 8.72 25.55 -9.70
N LEU A 356 9.87 25.63 -9.00
CA LEU A 356 10.05 25.18 -7.61
C LEU A 356 9.43 26.13 -6.55
N THR A 357 8.16 26.47 -6.73
CA THR A 357 7.37 27.30 -5.81
C THR A 357 6.41 26.43 -4.99
N LEU A 358 6.02 26.92 -3.80
CA LEU A 358 5.01 26.24 -2.99
C LEU A 358 3.65 26.22 -3.71
N GLY A 359 3.32 27.28 -4.46
CA GLY A 359 2.08 27.36 -5.24
C GLY A 359 1.97 26.26 -6.30
N ASN A 360 3.00 26.06 -7.13
CA ASN A 360 2.99 25.01 -8.14
C ASN A 360 2.95 23.61 -7.53
N PHE A 361 3.64 23.41 -6.39
CA PHE A 361 3.63 22.14 -5.68
C PHE A 361 2.24 21.82 -5.11
N CYS A 362 1.62 22.77 -4.41
CA CYS A 362 0.27 22.61 -3.87
C CYS A 362 -0.76 22.37 -4.98
N ASP A 363 -0.64 23.07 -6.11
CA ASP A 363 -1.50 22.85 -7.27
C ASP A 363 -1.41 21.39 -7.74
N TYR A 364 -0.21 20.87 -8.02
CA TYR A 364 -0.03 19.46 -8.41
C TYR A 364 -0.55 18.44 -7.39
N ILE A 365 -0.29 18.65 -6.09
CA ILE A 365 -0.73 17.74 -5.02
C ILE A 365 -2.26 17.64 -4.97
N THR A 366 -2.99 18.67 -5.39
CA THR A 366 -4.46 18.63 -5.45
C THR A 366 -5.04 18.06 -6.74
N LEU A 367 -4.28 18.01 -7.84
CA LEU A 367 -4.79 17.53 -9.14
C LEU A 367 -5.15 16.04 -9.12
N PRO A 368 -6.17 15.60 -9.86
CA PRO A 368 -6.57 14.18 -9.97
C PRO A 368 -5.63 13.37 -10.88
N THR A 369 -4.31 13.59 -10.79
CA THR A 369 -3.27 12.83 -11.50
C THR A 369 -2.12 12.51 -10.55
N VAL A 370 -1.49 11.36 -10.75
CA VAL A 370 -0.31 10.91 -9.98
C VAL A 370 1.00 11.10 -10.76
N VAL A 371 0.93 11.63 -11.98
CA VAL A 371 2.11 11.89 -12.83
C VAL A 371 2.36 13.39 -12.93
N TYR A 372 3.52 13.83 -12.46
CA TYR A 372 3.98 15.21 -12.50
C TYR A 372 4.45 15.62 -13.90
N GLU A 373 4.01 16.79 -14.34
CA GLU A 373 4.47 17.53 -15.53
C GLU A 373 4.59 19.01 -15.19
N LEU A 374 5.35 19.77 -15.98
CA LEU A 374 5.50 21.22 -15.77
C LEU A 374 4.20 22.00 -15.98
N GLU A 375 3.34 21.54 -16.89
CA GLU A 375 2.10 22.22 -17.23
C GLU A 375 1.00 21.23 -17.58
N TYR A 376 -0.24 21.59 -17.22
CA TYR A 376 -1.43 20.78 -17.43
C TYR A 376 -2.49 21.57 -18.20
N PRO A 377 -3.29 20.93 -19.06
CA PRO A 377 -4.40 21.60 -19.71
C PRO A 377 -5.44 22.03 -18.66
N ARG A 378 -5.86 23.31 -18.72
CA ARG A 378 -6.82 23.89 -17.76
C ARG A 378 -8.15 24.25 -18.38
N THR A 379 -9.21 24.21 -17.57
CA THR A 379 -10.51 24.79 -17.91
C THR A 379 -10.53 26.28 -17.57
N GLU A 380 -11.28 27.07 -18.35
CA GLU A 380 -11.34 28.53 -18.18
C GLU A 380 -12.11 28.95 -16.93
N ARG A 381 -13.19 28.23 -16.61
CA ARG A 381 -14.09 28.50 -15.47
C ARG A 381 -14.51 27.21 -14.78
N ILE A 382 -14.86 27.33 -13.50
CA ILE A 382 -15.43 26.24 -12.68
C ILE A 382 -16.95 26.23 -12.88
N ASN A 383 -17.51 25.08 -13.26
CA ASN A 383 -18.95 24.85 -13.32
C ASN A 383 -19.46 24.28 -11.98
N TRP A 384 -19.93 25.15 -11.08
CA TRP A 384 -20.45 24.75 -9.77
C TRP A 384 -21.68 23.84 -9.83
N VAL A 385 -22.50 23.94 -10.88
CA VAL A 385 -23.65 23.05 -11.08
C VAL A 385 -23.16 21.63 -11.35
N TYR A 386 -22.14 21.48 -12.18
CA TYR A 386 -21.51 20.19 -12.44
C TYR A 386 -20.85 19.60 -11.19
N VAL A 387 -20.16 20.43 -10.38
CA VAL A 387 -19.59 20.00 -9.09
C VAL A 387 -20.68 19.50 -8.15
N PHE A 388 -21.79 20.24 -8.03
CA PHE A 388 -22.92 19.85 -7.19
C PHE A 388 -23.56 18.54 -7.68
N GLU A 389 -23.80 18.42 -8.99
CA GLU A 389 -24.35 17.21 -9.61
C GLU A 389 -23.49 15.98 -9.29
N LYS A 390 -22.18 16.05 -9.55
CA LYS A 390 -21.25 14.94 -9.27
C LYS A 390 -21.13 14.65 -7.78
N THR A 391 -21.17 15.67 -6.93
CA THR A 391 -21.14 15.51 -5.47
C THR A 391 -22.42 14.82 -4.96
N ALA A 392 -23.59 15.24 -5.44
CA ALA A 392 -24.86 14.61 -5.12
C ALA A 392 -24.91 13.15 -5.62
N ALA A 393 -24.40 12.90 -6.83
CA ALA A 393 -24.26 11.55 -7.38
C ALA A 393 -23.33 10.66 -6.54
N THR A 394 -22.21 11.20 -6.02
CA THR A 394 -21.31 10.49 -5.09
C THR A 394 -22.08 10.02 -3.85
N PHE A 395 -22.75 10.93 -3.13
CA PHE A 395 -23.46 10.57 -1.90
C PHE A 395 -24.66 9.66 -2.18
N GLY A 396 -25.42 9.91 -3.25
CA GLY A 396 -26.55 9.07 -3.65
C GLY A 396 -26.10 7.65 -4.00
N THR A 397 -24.98 7.50 -4.71
CA THR A 397 -24.44 6.18 -5.07
C THR A 397 -23.89 5.45 -3.83
N ILE A 398 -23.22 6.15 -2.91
CA ILE A 398 -22.78 5.56 -1.63
C ILE A 398 -23.98 5.04 -0.82
N VAL A 399 -25.12 5.75 -0.82
CA VAL A 399 -26.34 5.26 -0.18
C VAL A 399 -26.85 3.99 -0.84
N VAL A 400 -26.85 3.92 -2.18
CA VAL A 400 -27.19 2.69 -2.91
C VAL A 400 -26.27 1.53 -2.52
N MET A 401 -24.96 1.76 -2.48
CA MET A 401 -23.98 0.76 -2.05
C MET A 401 -24.27 0.28 -0.63
N ILE A 402 -24.51 1.18 0.33
CA ILE A 402 -24.85 0.79 1.71
C ILE A 402 -26.12 -0.07 1.75
N VAL A 403 -27.14 0.29 0.98
CA VAL A 403 -28.38 -0.50 0.86
C VAL A 403 -28.10 -1.89 0.28
N VAL A 404 -27.27 -1.97 -0.76
CA VAL A 404 -26.91 -3.23 -1.41
C VAL A 404 -26.16 -4.14 -0.46
N SER A 405 -25.14 -3.60 0.20
CA SER A 405 -24.36 -4.29 1.22
C SER A 405 -25.23 -4.77 2.39
N GLN A 406 -26.13 -3.94 2.92
CA GLN A 406 -26.97 -4.29 4.07
C GLN A 406 -28.00 -5.39 3.74
N HIS A 407 -28.59 -5.36 2.53
CA HIS A 407 -29.69 -6.26 2.19
C HIS A 407 -29.24 -7.60 1.59
N TRP A 408 -28.16 -7.61 0.80
CA TRP A 408 -27.72 -8.83 0.10
C TRP A 408 -26.38 -9.39 0.59
N ILE A 409 -25.42 -8.54 0.98
CA ILE A 409 -24.10 -9.03 1.42
C ILE A 409 -24.14 -9.42 2.89
N TYR A 410 -24.65 -8.55 3.77
CA TYR A 410 -24.64 -8.75 5.21
C TYR A 410 -25.31 -10.05 5.67
N PRO A 411 -26.47 -10.49 5.14
CA PRO A 411 -27.06 -11.76 5.54
C PRO A 411 -26.20 -12.98 5.19
N VAL A 412 -25.51 -12.96 4.05
CA VAL A 412 -24.61 -14.05 3.63
C VAL A 412 -23.34 -14.06 4.49
N VAL A 413 -22.80 -12.88 4.80
CA VAL A 413 -21.71 -12.77 5.78
C VAL A 413 -22.17 -13.35 7.11
N MET A 414 -23.36 -13.01 7.58
CA MET A 414 -23.91 -13.52 8.84
C MET A 414 -24.16 -15.02 8.80
N SER A 415 -24.60 -15.60 7.68
CA SER A 415 -24.77 -17.06 7.56
C SER A 415 -23.42 -17.78 7.59
N THR A 416 -22.40 -17.27 6.89
CA THR A 416 -21.04 -17.84 6.96
C THR A 416 -20.41 -17.71 8.35
N LEU A 417 -20.70 -16.61 9.05
CA LEU A 417 -20.34 -16.45 10.45
C LEU A 417 -21.06 -17.50 11.28
N ARG A 418 -22.40 -17.64 11.20
CA ARG A 418 -23.21 -18.68 11.89
C ARG A 418 -22.71 -20.10 11.66
N MET A 419 -22.43 -20.47 10.41
CA MET A 419 -21.81 -21.76 10.05
C MET A 419 -20.47 -21.98 10.74
N LYS A 420 -19.74 -20.89 10.99
CA LYS A 420 -18.54 -20.89 11.80
C LYS A 420 -18.84 -20.95 13.29
N GLU A 421 -19.92 -20.33 13.77
CA GLU A 421 -20.39 -20.41 15.15
C GLU A 421 -20.92 -21.78 15.55
N ASP A 422 -21.48 -22.52 14.60
CA ASP A 422 -21.96 -23.88 14.75
C ASP A 422 -20.82 -24.92 14.69
N GLY A 423 -19.56 -24.49 14.53
CA GLY A 423 -18.40 -25.36 14.60
C GLY A 423 -18.23 -26.33 13.42
N LEU A 424 -18.87 -26.07 12.27
CA LEU A 424 -18.75 -26.92 11.07
C LEU A 424 -17.28 -27.06 10.64
N THR A 425 -16.88 -28.26 10.23
CA THR A 425 -15.51 -28.53 9.76
C THR A 425 -15.20 -27.78 8.47
N ILE A 426 -13.92 -27.58 8.17
CA ILE A 426 -13.49 -26.88 6.93
C ILE A 426 -14.08 -27.57 5.68
N GLU A 427 -14.20 -28.90 5.70
CA GLU A 427 -14.77 -29.68 4.60
C GLU A 427 -16.25 -29.37 4.38
N GLN A 428 -17.05 -29.32 5.45
CA GLN A 428 -18.47 -28.97 5.38
C GLN A 428 -18.65 -27.52 4.90
N ARG A 429 -17.80 -26.59 5.36
CA ARG A 429 -17.81 -25.20 4.86
C ARG A 429 -17.41 -25.11 3.39
N LEU A 430 -16.52 -25.99 2.92
CA LEU A 430 -16.12 -26.04 1.51
C LEU A 430 -17.24 -26.59 0.63
N GLN A 431 -18.09 -27.48 1.15
CA GLN A 431 -19.29 -27.94 0.43
C GLN A 431 -20.33 -26.83 0.26
N GLU A 432 -20.44 -25.94 1.24
CA GLU A 432 -21.37 -24.81 1.21
C GLU A 432 -20.82 -23.58 0.46
N PHE A 433 -19.50 -23.57 0.22
CA PHE A 433 -18.80 -22.51 -0.49
C PHE A 433 -19.39 -22.13 -1.86
N PRO A 434 -19.80 -23.07 -2.74
CA PRO A 434 -20.37 -22.72 -4.04
C PRO A 434 -21.68 -21.91 -3.92
N TRP A 435 -22.49 -22.19 -2.90
CA TRP A 435 -23.75 -21.48 -2.65
C TRP A 435 -23.48 -20.08 -2.12
N VAL A 436 -22.60 -19.96 -1.13
CA VAL A 436 -22.13 -18.66 -0.60
C VAL A 436 -21.53 -17.81 -1.71
N LEU A 437 -20.69 -18.39 -2.56
CA LEU A 437 -20.11 -17.70 -3.69
C LEU A 437 -21.20 -17.21 -4.65
N SER A 438 -22.15 -18.07 -5.00
CA SER A 438 -23.28 -17.75 -5.89
C SER A 438 -24.10 -16.57 -5.38
N ASP A 439 -24.46 -16.57 -4.09
CA ASP A 439 -25.25 -15.51 -3.48
C ASP A 439 -24.50 -14.16 -3.47
N LEU A 440 -23.17 -14.21 -3.41
CA LEU A 440 -22.31 -13.04 -3.42
C LEU A 440 -21.97 -12.50 -4.82
N LEU A 441 -22.13 -13.30 -5.89
CA LEU A 441 -21.71 -12.91 -7.25
C LEU A 441 -22.33 -11.59 -7.72
N PHE A 442 -23.66 -11.47 -7.69
CA PHE A 442 -24.36 -10.29 -8.17
C PHE A 442 -24.19 -9.05 -7.26
N PRO A 443 -24.34 -9.17 -5.92
CA PRO A 443 -24.13 -8.04 -5.03
C PRO A 443 -22.71 -7.46 -5.15
N PHE A 444 -21.67 -8.29 -5.17
CA PHE A 444 -20.29 -7.81 -5.31
C PHE A 444 -20.00 -7.21 -6.68
N MET A 445 -20.57 -7.75 -7.76
CA MET A 445 -20.49 -7.12 -9.08
C MET A 445 -21.09 -5.71 -9.05
N MET A 446 -22.27 -5.55 -8.43
CA MET A 446 -22.92 -4.26 -8.33
C MET A 446 -22.08 -3.28 -7.50
N GLU A 447 -21.58 -3.70 -6.33
CA GLU A 447 -20.66 -2.90 -5.51
C GLU A 447 -19.40 -2.50 -6.27
N TYR A 448 -18.82 -3.41 -7.04
CA TYR A 448 -17.62 -3.15 -7.85
C TYR A 448 -17.86 -2.08 -8.91
N LEU A 449 -18.99 -2.15 -9.64
CA LEU A 449 -19.37 -1.17 -10.65
C LEU A 449 -19.73 0.19 -10.04
N LEU A 450 -20.46 0.21 -8.92
CA LEU A 450 -20.83 1.43 -8.22
C LEU A 450 -19.60 2.11 -7.59
N ALA A 451 -18.68 1.34 -7.00
CA ALA A 451 -17.41 1.86 -6.49
C ALA A 451 -16.57 2.48 -7.60
N PHE A 452 -16.52 1.85 -8.78
CA PHE A 452 -15.88 2.41 -9.96
C PHE A 452 -16.53 3.73 -10.38
N TYR A 453 -17.86 3.77 -10.47
CA TYR A 453 -18.59 4.97 -10.85
C TYR A 453 -18.35 6.12 -9.85
N VAL A 454 -18.42 5.84 -8.55
CA VAL A 454 -18.17 6.84 -7.49
C VAL A 454 -16.78 7.44 -7.61
N ILE A 455 -15.73 6.60 -7.66
CA ILE A 455 -14.36 7.09 -7.61
C ILE A 455 -14.00 7.79 -8.93
N TRP A 456 -14.13 7.09 -10.06
CA TRP A 456 -13.58 7.57 -11.33
C TRP A 456 -14.49 8.54 -12.07
N GLU A 457 -15.81 8.37 -11.97
CA GLU A 457 -16.77 9.20 -12.70
C GLU A 457 -17.34 10.36 -11.85
N CYS A 458 -17.55 10.17 -10.54
CA CYS A 458 -18.04 11.25 -9.68
C CYS A 458 -16.91 12.04 -9.02
N VAL A 459 -16.09 11.40 -8.17
CA VAL A 459 -15.10 12.06 -7.32
C VAL A 459 -13.98 12.69 -8.14
N LEU A 460 -13.34 11.95 -9.05
CA LEU A 460 -12.23 12.50 -9.85
C LEU A 460 -12.68 13.63 -10.77
N ASN A 461 -13.88 13.57 -11.35
CA ASN A 461 -14.42 14.66 -12.18
C ASN A 461 -14.80 15.89 -11.33
N ALA A 462 -15.36 15.71 -10.13
CA ALA A 462 -15.62 16.82 -9.23
C ALA A 462 -14.31 17.51 -8.81
N LEU A 463 -13.28 16.73 -8.45
CA LEU A 463 -11.94 17.25 -8.17
C LEU A 463 -11.32 17.94 -9.38
N ALA A 464 -11.46 17.36 -10.58
CA ALA A 464 -10.96 17.95 -11.82
C ALA A 464 -11.61 19.30 -12.11
N GLU A 465 -12.93 19.43 -11.92
CA GLU A 465 -13.64 20.68 -12.12
C GLU A 465 -13.20 21.75 -11.10
N ILE A 466 -13.12 21.40 -9.81
CA ILE A 466 -12.69 22.32 -8.74
C ILE A 466 -11.25 22.80 -8.96
N THR A 467 -10.37 21.90 -9.39
CA THR A 467 -8.94 22.22 -9.66
C THR A 467 -8.70 22.77 -11.07
N ARG A 468 -9.76 22.96 -11.87
CA ARG A 468 -9.70 23.37 -13.28
C ARG A 468 -8.85 22.46 -14.17
N PHE A 469 -8.73 21.18 -13.83
CA PHE A 469 -8.03 20.19 -14.63
C PHE A 469 -8.90 19.74 -15.82
N ALA A 470 -8.36 19.90 -17.04
CA ALA A 470 -9.13 19.67 -18.26
C ALA A 470 -8.95 18.28 -18.88
N ASP A 471 -7.99 17.49 -18.40
CA ASP A 471 -7.81 16.11 -18.84
C ASP A 471 -8.64 15.15 -17.96
N ARG A 472 -9.86 14.83 -18.40
CA ARG A 472 -10.78 13.94 -17.66
C ARG A 472 -10.75 12.49 -18.15
N GLY A 473 -9.66 12.09 -18.80
CA GLY A 473 -9.48 10.72 -19.29
C GLY A 473 -9.01 9.75 -18.21
N PHE A 474 -9.70 9.68 -17.07
CA PHE A 474 -9.30 8.84 -15.93
C PHE A 474 -9.43 7.34 -16.20
N TYR A 475 -10.30 6.97 -17.14
CA TYR A 475 -10.56 5.62 -17.59
C TYR A 475 -10.92 5.63 -19.08
N ALA A 476 -10.91 4.47 -19.72
CA ALA A 476 -11.42 4.26 -21.08
C ALA A 476 -12.55 3.20 -21.05
N ASP A 477 -13.06 2.79 -22.22
CA ASP A 477 -14.21 1.88 -22.36
C ASP A 477 -13.83 0.42 -22.01
N TRP A 478 -13.38 0.21 -20.77
CA TRP A 478 -12.81 -1.04 -20.28
C TRP A 478 -13.83 -2.18 -20.26
N TRP A 479 -15.13 -1.89 -20.25
CA TRP A 479 -16.20 -2.89 -20.39
C TRP A 479 -16.15 -3.63 -21.74
N ASN A 480 -15.54 -3.03 -22.76
CA ASN A 480 -15.31 -3.63 -24.07
C ASN A 480 -13.96 -4.38 -24.16
N SER A 481 -13.26 -4.57 -23.03
CA SER A 481 -11.96 -5.26 -23.01
C SER A 481 -12.12 -6.70 -23.47
N VAL A 482 -11.23 -7.14 -24.36
CA VAL A 482 -11.17 -8.53 -24.87
C VAL A 482 -10.08 -9.33 -24.15
N SER A 483 -9.15 -8.64 -23.49
CA SER A 483 -8.04 -9.25 -22.75
C SER A 483 -7.75 -8.51 -21.46
N TRP A 484 -7.16 -9.24 -20.50
CA TRP A 484 -6.78 -8.69 -19.19
C TRP A 484 -5.70 -7.60 -19.27
N ASP A 485 -4.82 -7.64 -20.28
CA ASP A 485 -3.82 -6.59 -20.47
C ASP A 485 -4.44 -5.29 -20.99
N GLN A 486 -5.54 -5.37 -21.76
CA GLN A 486 -6.30 -4.19 -22.16
C GLN A 486 -7.01 -3.58 -20.95
N PHE A 487 -7.71 -4.40 -20.17
CA PHE A 487 -8.37 -3.98 -18.94
C PHE A 487 -7.42 -3.25 -17.98
N ALA A 488 -6.22 -3.80 -17.74
CA ALA A 488 -5.23 -3.20 -16.84
C ALA A 488 -4.75 -1.80 -17.30
N ARG A 489 -4.86 -1.46 -18.59
CA ARG A 489 -4.54 -0.13 -19.12
C ARG A 489 -5.72 0.82 -19.03
N ASP A 490 -6.93 0.31 -19.29
CA ASP A 490 -8.12 1.11 -19.55
C ASP A 490 -8.92 1.42 -18.26
N TRP A 491 -8.84 0.56 -17.23
CA TRP A 491 -9.60 0.68 -15.98
C TRP A 491 -9.20 1.91 -15.14
N ASN A 492 -7.91 2.08 -14.87
CA ASN A 492 -7.37 3.16 -14.03
C ASN A 492 -6.14 3.77 -14.69
N ARG A 493 -6.39 4.70 -15.61
CA ARG A 493 -5.33 5.32 -16.42
C ARG A 493 -4.32 6.10 -15.59
N PRO A 494 -4.68 6.87 -14.55
CA PRO A 494 -3.70 7.55 -13.70
C PRO A 494 -2.63 6.61 -13.11
N VAL A 495 -3.05 5.51 -12.49
CA VAL A 495 -2.13 4.53 -11.90
C VAL A 495 -1.38 3.76 -12.98
N HIS A 496 -2.06 3.38 -14.07
CA HIS A 496 -1.40 2.74 -15.21
C HIS A 496 -0.27 3.61 -15.79
N ASN A 497 -0.53 4.90 -16.00
CA ASN A 497 0.44 5.86 -16.53
C ASN A 497 1.64 6.04 -15.58
N PHE A 498 1.40 6.04 -14.26
CA PHE A 498 2.46 6.06 -13.26
C PHE A 498 3.34 4.81 -13.35
N LEU A 499 2.72 3.62 -13.31
CA LEU A 499 3.45 2.34 -13.41
C LEU A 499 4.19 2.22 -14.74
N LEU A 500 3.60 2.66 -15.85
CA LEU A 500 4.22 2.64 -17.16
C LEU A 500 5.49 3.51 -17.20
N ARG A 501 5.40 4.73 -16.66
CA ARG A 501 6.50 5.71 -16.71
C ARG A 501 7.60 5.41 -15.70
N HIS A 502 7.25 5.21 -14.43
CA HIS A 502 8.23 5.17 -13.34
C HIS A 502 8.68 3.75 -12.97
N VAL A 503 7.90 2.72 -13.33
CA VAL A 503 8.25 1.32 -13.05
C VAL A 503 8.66 0.63 -14.35
N TYR A 504 7.76 0.45 -15.30
CA TYR A 504 8.01 -0.32 -16.52
C TYR A 504 9.15 0.25 -17.38
N HIS A 505 9.09 1.53 -17.74
CA HIS A 505 10.14 2.14 -18.56
C HIS A 505 11.47 2.26 -17.81
N SER A 506 11.42 2.60 -16.52
CA SER A 506 12.61 2.65 -15.65
C SER A 506 13.28 1.28 -15.52
N SER A 507 12.50 0.21 -15.33
CA SER A 507 12.96 -1.17 -15.30
C SER A 507 13.69 -1.58 -16.58
N ILE A 508 13.23 -1.09 -17.74
CA ILE A 508 13.88 -1.37 -19.03
C ILE A 508 15.15 -0.54 -19.21
N SER A 509 15.14 0.75 -18.82
CA SER A 509 16.26 1.64 -19.10
C SER A 509 17.41 1.54 -18.09
N VAL A 510 17.11 1.22 -16.83
CA VAL A 510 18.11 1.18 -15.73
C VAL A 510 18.66 -0.23 -15.52
N PHE A 511 17.80 -1.25 -15.62
CA PHE A 511 18.18 -2.64 -15.35
C PHE A 511 18.28 -3.49 -16.63
N ASP A 512 18.15 -2.87 -17.81
CA ASP A 512 18.19 -3.53 -19.13
C ASP A 512 17.28 -4.78 -19.23
N LEU A 513 16.15 -4.76 -18.52
CA LEU A 513 15.23 -5.89 -18.46
C LEU A 513 14.48 -6.10 -19.77
N SER A 514 14.21 -7.37 -20.10
CA SER A 514 13.34 -7.72 -21.23
C SER A 514 11.92 -7.18 -21.03
N ARG A 515 11.17 -6.95 -22.12
CA ARG A 515 9.77 -6.48 -22.04
C ARG A 515 8.87 -7.38 -21.21
N VAL A 516 9.14 -8.69 -21.22
CA VAL A 516 8.38 -9.68 -20.44
C VAL A 516 8.73 -9.57 -18.96
N SER A 517 10.02 -9.51 -18.63
CA SER A 517 10.51 -9.33 -17.26
C SER A 517 10.03 -8.00 -16.66
N ALA A 518 10.08 -6.91 -17.41
CA ALA A 518 9.58 -5.60 -16.97
C ALA A 518 8.05 -5.62 -16.73
N SER A 519 7.29 -6.34 -17.56
CA SER A 519 5.86 -6.54 -17.32
C SER A 519 5.60 -7.34 -16.04
N LEU A 520 6.35 -8.43 -15.82
CA LEU A 520 6.24 -9.26 -14.62
C LEU A 520 6.55 -8.45 -13.35
N VAL A 521 7.65 -7.68 -13.34
CA VAL A 521 8.02 -6.82 -12.22
C VAL A 521 6.92 -5.78 -11.93
N THR A 522 6.36 -5.17 -12.98
CA THR A 522 5.29 -4.17 -12.84
C THR A 522 4.01 -4.79 -12.24
N PHE A 523 3.60 -5.96 -12.72
CA PHE A 523 2.44 -6.68 -12.19
C PHE A 523 2.67 -7.19 -10.77
N PHE A 524 3.86 -7.71 -10.47
CA PHE A 524 4.22 -8.19 -9.14
C PHE A 524 4.22 -7.05 -8.11
N LEU A 525 4.82 -5.91 -8.44
CA LEU A 525 4.78 -4.72 -7.59
C LEU A 525 3.35 -4.27 -7.32
N SER A 526 2.51 -4.24 -8.37
CA SER A 526 1.09 -3.93 -8.23
C SER A 526 0.38 -4.91 -7.29
N ALA A 527 0.59 -6.22 -7.45
CA ALA A 527 0.01 -7.25 -6.59
C ALA A 527 0.45 -7.13 -5.12
N CYS A 528 1.72 -6.81 -4.86
CA CYS A 528 2.22 -6.57 -3.50
C CYS A 528 1.54 -5.36 -2.84
N VAL A 529 1.30 -4.28 -3.58
CA VAL A 529 0.59 -3.10 -3.04
C VAL A 529 -0.87 -3.42 -2.73
N HIS A 530 -1.52 -4.25 -3.55
CA HIS A 530 -2.89 -4.69 -3.28
C HIS A 530 -2.96 -5.61 -2.05
N GLU A 531 -2.02 -6.55 -1.91
CA GLU A 531 -1.92 -7.40 -0.70
C GLU A 531 -1.54 -6.59 0.54
N LEU A 532 -0.75 -5.52 0.42
CA LEU A 532 -0.46 -4.60 1.52
C LEU A 532 -1.73 -3.94 2.06
N ILE A 533 -2.66 -3.54 1.18
CA ILE A 533 -3.96 -3.00 1.61
C ILE A 533 -4.75 -4.08 2.36
N MET A 534 -4.77 -5.32 1.86
CA MET A 534 -5.42 -6.44 2.55
C MET A 534 -4.78 -6.75 3.92
N LEU A 535 -3.45 -6.71 3.99
CA LEU A 535 -2.71 -6.84 5.24
C LEU A 535 -3.12 -5.77 6.26
N CYS A 536 -3.35 -4.53 5.82
CA CYS A 536 -3.77 -3.46 6.72
C CYS A 536 -5.21 -3.64 7.23
N ILE A 537 -6.11 -4.13 6.37
CA ILE A 537 -7.53 -4.39 6.72
C ILE A 537 -7.63 -5.55 7.71
N PHE A 538 -7.02 -6.70 7.38
CA PHE A 538 -7.18 -7.94 8.13
C PHE A 538 -6.09 -8.17 9.20
N ARG A 539 -5.05 -7.32 9.22
CA ARG A 539 -3.88 -7.41 10.11
C ARG A 539 -3.13 -8.74 10.04
N ARG A 540 -3.29 -9.47 8.93
CA ARG A 540 -2.63 -10.75 8.65
C ARG A 540 -2.29 -10.84 7.18
N LEU A 541 -1.12 -11.39 6.87
CA LEU A 541 -0.68 -11.67 5.51
C LEU A 541 -1.23 -13.02 5.07
N ARG A 542 -2.04 -13.07 4.00
CA ARG A 542 -2.63 -14.34 3.49
C ARG A 542 -2.19 -14.67 2.08
N GLY A 543 -2.00 -13.67 1.23
CA GLY A 543 -1.54 -13.83 -0.15
C GLY A 543 -2.64 -14.17 -1.16
N TYR A 544 -3.92 -14.25 -0.76
CA TYR A 544 -5.00 -14.61 -1.70
C TYR A 544 -5.16 -13.60 -2.83
N LEU A 545 -5.09 -12.29 -2.52
CA LEU A 545 -5.20 -11.25 -3.53
C LEU A 545 -3.95 -11.26 -4.42
N LEU A 546 -2.77 -11.42 -3.81
CA LEU A 546 -1.52 -11.55 -4.55
C LEU A 546 -1.57 -12.69 -5.59
N ILE A 547 -2.01 -13.88 -5.18
CA ILE A 547 -2.10 -15.05 -6.07
C ILE A 547 -3.12 -14.82 -7.19
N LEU A 548 -4.32 -14.31 -6.85
CA LEU A 548 -5.36 -14.03 -7.84
C LEU A 548 -4.95 -12.93 -8.83
N GLN A 549 -4.18 -11.94 -8.40
CA GLN A 549 -3.69 -10.88 -9.28
C GLN A 549 -2.54 -11.36 -10.16
N MET A 550 -1.66 -12.23 -9.65
CA MET A 550 -0.61 -12.86 -10.45
C MET A 550 -1.17 -13.86 -11.48
N SER A 551 -2.29 -14.50 -11.19
CA SER A 551 -2.97 -15.41 -12.14
C SER A 551 -3.54 -14.71 -13.38
N GLN A 552 -3.65 -13.37 -13.36
CA GLN A 552 -4.01 -12.58 -14.53
C GLN A 552 -3.00 -12.72 -15.67
N LEU A 553 -1.70 -12.90 -15.39
CA LEU A 553 -0.66 -13.05 -16.42
C LEU A 553 -0.83 -14.33 -17.26
N PRO A 554 -1.05 -15.52 -16.65
CA PRO A 554 -1.50 -16.71 -17.38
C PRO A 554 -2.76 -16.47 -18.22
N LEU A 555 -3.76 -15.75 -17.69
CA LEU A 555 -4.99 -15.43 -18.44
C LEU A 555 -4.71 -14.51 -19.64
N VAL A 556 -3.78 -13.56 -19.51
CA VAL A 556 -3.29 -12.77 -20.66
C VAL A 556 -2.63 -13.68 -21.69
N SER A 557 -1.78 -14.63 -21.26
CA SER A 557 -1.16 -15.60 -22.17
C SER A 557 -2.21 -16.45 -22.89
N LEU A 558 -3.25 -16.90 -22.16
CA LEU A 558 -4.37 -17.66 -22.71
C LEU A 558 -5.11 -16.87 -23.79
N SER A 559 -5.35 -15.58 -23.59
CA SER A 559 -5.99 -14.71 -24.59
C SER A 559 -5.19 -14.58 -25.90
N ARG A 560 -3.88 -14.82 -25.85
CA ARG A 560 -2.96 -14.78 -27.01
C ARG A 560 -2.85 -16.12 -27.74
N THR A 561 -3.43 -17.19 -27.20
CA THR A 561 -3.43 -18.52 -27.83
C THR A 561 -4.28 -18.55 -29.11
N ARG A 562 -4.00 -19.50 -30.01
CA ARG A 562 -4.74 -19.66 -31.28
C ARG A 562 -6.25 -19.89 -31.09
N PHE A 563 -6.67 -20.39 -29.93
CA PHE A 563 -8.08 -20.64 -29.60
C PHE A 563 -8.88 -19.35 -29.38
N MET A 564 -8.27 -18.35 -28.72
CA MET A 564 -8.92 -17.07 -28.37
C MET A 564 -8.58 -15.95 -29.35
N ARG A 565 -7.45 -16.07 -30.07
CA ARG A 565 -6.99 -15.08 -31.04
C ARG A 565 -8.06 -14.85 -32.12
N ASN A 566 -8.42 -13.58 -32.32
CA ASN A 566 -9.45 -13.08 -33.25
C ASN A 566 -10.92 -13.30 -32.85
N ARG A 567 -11.23 -13.91 -31.70
CA ARG A 567 -12.62 -14.07 -31.21
C ARG A 567 -12.96 -13.03 -30.13
N LYS A 568 -13.28 -11.81 -30.56
CA LYS A 568 -13.55 -10.67 -29.65
C LYS A 568 -14.66 -10.96 -28.63
N LEU A 569 -15.76 -11.58 -29.08
CA LEU A 569 -16.89 -11.93 -28.20
C LEU A 569 -16.47 -12.90 -27.10
N VAL A 570 -15.76 -13.97 -27.46
CA VAL A 570 -15.30 -14.99 -26.51
C VAL A 570 -14.35 -14.37 -25.49
N GLY A 571 -13.40 -13.54 -25.93
CA GLY A 571 -12.49 -12.85 -25.02
C GLY A 571 -13.22 -11.92 -24.04
N ASN A 572 -14.23 -11.18 -24.51
CA ASN A 572 -15.04 -10.32 -23.63
C ASN A 572 -15.90 -11.13 -22.64
N ILE A 573 -16.47 -12.27 -23.04
CA ILE A 573 -17.19 -13.18 -22.13
C ILE A 573 -16.27 -13.70 -21.03
N PHE A 574 -15.06 -14.17 -21.38
CA PHE A 574 -14.08 -14.63 -20.38
C PHE A 574 -13.61 -13.51 -19.44
N PHE A 575 -13.46 -12.29 -19.98
CA PHE A 575 -13.16 -11.11 -19.19
C PHE A 575 -14.26 -10.84 -18.16
N TRP A 576 -15.52 -10.75 -18.60
CA TRP A 576 -16.65 -10.51 -17.69
C TRP A 576 -16.84 -11.64 -16.68
N LEU A 577 -16.68 -12.91 -17.08
CA LEU A 577 -16.74 -14.05 -16.17
C LEU A 577 -15.71 -13.93 -15.03
N GLY A 578 -14.49 -13.48 -15.35
CA GLY A 578 -13.47 -13.28 -14.33
C GLY A 578 -13.71 -12.07 -13.43
N ILE A 579 -14.25 -10.96 -13.96
CA ILE A 579 -14.68 -9.81 -13.13
C ILE A 579 -15.89 -10.19 -12.25
N PHE A 580 -16.78 -11.06 -12.71
CA PHE A 580 -17.96 -11.54 -11.96
C PHE A 580 -17.59 -12.45 -10.80
N THR A 581 -16.59 -13.31 -11.00
CA THR A 581 -16.20 -14.33 -10.01
C THR A 581 -15.09 -13.84 -9.07
N GLY A 582 -14.15 -13.03 -9.55
CA GLY A 582 -12.94 -12.64 -8.82
C GLY A 582 -13.19 -11.96 -7.47
N PRO A 583 -13.88 -10.80 -7.41
CA PRO A 583 -14.15 -10.09 -6.16
C PRO A 583 -14.95 -10.92 -5.14
N SER A 584 -15.95 -11.66 -5.62
CA SER A 584 -16.82 -12.51 -4.81
C SER A 584 -16.07 -13.70 -4.22
N LEU A 585 -15.18 -14.31 -5.01
CA LEU A 585 -14.26 -15.37 -4.56
C LEU A 585 -13.28 -14.84 -3.51
N LEU A 586 -12.70 -13.68 -3.76
CA LEU A 586 -11.78 -13.04 -2.81
C LEU A 586 -12.48 -12.79 -1.47
N CYS A 587 -13.66 -12.18 -1.48
CA CYS A 587 -14.37 -11.87 -0.25
C CYS A 587 -14.73 -13.14 0.54
N SER A 588 -15.31 -14.15 -0.13
CA SER A 588 -15.67 -15.42 0.52
C SER A 588 -14.46 -16.13 1.14
N LEU A 589 -13.32 -16.19 0.45
CA LEU A 589 -12.07 -16.73 1.00
C LEU A 589 -11.56 -15.97 2.22
N TYR A 590 -11.70 -14.64 2.22
CA TYR A 590 -11.28 -13.82 3.35
C TYR A 590 -12.22 -13.98 4.56
N LEU A 591 -13.53 -14.16 4.35
CA LEU A 591 -14.54 -14.29 5.40
C LEU A 591 -14.57 -15.68 6.08
N ILE A 592 -14.40 -16.76 5.32
CA ILE A 592 -14.60 -18.13 5.81
C ILE A 592 -13.49 -18.59 6.77
N ILE A 593 -12.30 -17.98 6.69
CA ILE A 593 -11.09 -18.40 7.43
C ILE A 593 -10.77 -17.37 8.54
N TYR A 594 -11.61 -17.27 9.59
CA TYR A 594 -11.45 -16.22 10.62
C TYR A 594 -11.45 -16.67 12.09
N ALA A 595 -11.04 -17.90 12.42
CA ALA A 595 -10.68 -18.23 13.81
C ALA A 595 -9.16 -18.21 13.95
N SER A 596 -8.62 -17.54 14.98
CA SER A 596 -7.18 -17.46 15.21
C SER A 596 -6.63 -18.64 15.99
N GLY A 597 -7.42 -19.24 16.87
CA GLY A 597 -7.04 -20.42 17.63
C GLY A 597 -7.08 -21.71 16.83
N GLN A 598 -6.46 -22.74 17.39
CA GLN A 598 -6.33 -24.07 16.80
C GLN A 598 -7.04 -25.08 17.68
N ILE A 599 -7.83 -25.96 17.06
CA ILE A 599 -8.36 -27.14 17.75
C ILE A 599 -7.29 -28.23 17.71
N LYS A 600 -6.97 -28.80 18.88
CA LYS A 600 -6.05 -29.94 19.05
C LYS A 600 -6.64 -30.89 20.08
N ASN A 601 -6.14 -32.13 20.11
CA ASN A 601 -6.58 -33.12 21.10
C ASN A 601 -5.54 -33.23 22.22
N ILE A 602 -6.01 -33.24 23.47
CA ILE A 602 -5.25 -33.66 24.64
C ILE A 602 -5.83 -35.01 25.07
N GLY A 603 -5.14 -36.10 24.76
CA GLY A 603 -5.71 -37.44 24.91
C GLY A 603 -6.94 -37.63 24.01
N ASP A 604 -8.07 -37.98 24.61
CA ASP A 604 -9.38 -38.16 23.99
C ASP A 604 -10.27 -36.90 24.04
N VAL A 605 -9.76 -35.79 24.59
CA VAL A 605 -10.49 -34.52 24.75
C VAL A 605 -10.08 -33.54 23.65
N GLU A 606 -11.07 -33.00 22.93
CA GLU A 606 -10.87 -31.90 22.00
C GLU A 606 -10.68 -30.58 22.75
N VAL A 607 -9.68 -29.78 22.38
CA VAL A 607 -9.29 -28.56 23.10
C VAL A 607 -9.01 -27.45 22.10
N TYR A 608 -9.58 -26.27 22.35
CA TYR A 608 -9.28 -25.06 21.60
C TYR A 608 -8.14 -24.29 22.26
N PHE A 609 -7.07 -24.06 21.50
CA PHE A 609 -5.92 -23.27 21.92
C PHE A 609 -5.91 -21.91 21.26
N SER A 610 -5.76 -20.85 22.07
CA SER A 610 -5.47 -19.51 21.58
C SER A 610 -4.21 -18.96 22.22
N TYR A 611 -3.26 -18.53 21.40
CA TYR A 611 -1.94 -18.08 21.85
C TYR A 611 -1.87 -16.55 21.89
N PRO A 612 -1.20 -15.97 22.89
CA PRO A 612 -0.90 -14.55 22.91
C PRO A 612 0.12 -14.20 21.81
N LYS A 613 0.26 -12.90 21.52
CA LYS A 613 1.10 -12.42 20.40
C LYS A 613 2.57 -12.85 20.50
N ASP A 614 3.08 -13.04 21.71
CA ASP A 614 4.44 -13.48 22.00
C ASP A 614 4.59 -15.00 22.03
N ASN A 615 3.51 -15.76 21.80
CA ASN A 615 3.41 -17.22 21.94
C ASN A 615 3.84 -17.74 23.33
N SER A 616 3.85 -16.89 24.36
CA SER A 616 4.19 -17.30 25.72
C SER A 616 3.07 -18.17 26.30
N THR A 617 3.45 -19.27 26.96
CA THR A 617 2.51 -20.14 27.70
C THR A 617 2.58 -19.95 29.21
N LYS A 618 3.44 -19.05 29.70
CA LYS A 618 3.72 -18.86 31.14
C LYS A 618 2.48 -18.48 31.95
N ARG A 619 1.70 -17.53 31.43
CA ARG A 619 0.42 -17.09 32.01
C ARG A 619 -0.70 -17.67 31.18
N ALA A 620 -1.43 -18.62 31.73
CA ALA A 620 -2.48 -19.34 31.03
C ALA A 620 -3.84 -19.15 31.68
N ILE A 621 -4.90 -19.23 30.86
CA ILE A 621 -6.28 -19.22 31.30
C ILE A 621 -6.95 -20.51 30.82
N LEU A 622 -7.49 -21.27 31.77
CA LEU A 622 -8.39 -22.38 31.49
C LEU A 622 -9.82 -21.84 31.36
N LEU A 623 -10.37 -21.84 30.15
CA LEU A 623 -11.71 -21.35 29.86
C LEU A 623 -12.71 -22.51 29.88
N LEU A 624 -13.65 -22.46 30.81
CA LEU A 624 -14.69 -23.45 31.03
C LEU A 624 -16.02 -22.89 30.54
N THR A 625 -16.58 -23.52 29.51
CA THR A 625 -17.71 -23.01 28.73
C THR A 625 -19.06 -23.16 29.43
N ASP A 626 -20.05 -22.47 28.87
CA ASP A 626 -21.45 -22.77 29.18
C ASP A 626 -21.87 -24.09 28.51
N VAL A 627 -23.14 -24.47 28.68
CA VAL A 627 -23.68 -25.73 28.14
C VAL A 627 -23.62 -25.83 26.61
N ILE A 628 -23.31 -24.76 25.87
CA ILE A 628 -23.21 -24.75 24.40
C ILE A 628 -21.84 -25.23 23.92
N GLY A 629 -20.83 -25.25 24.80
CA GLY A 629 -19.54 -25.89 24.55
C GLY A 629 -18.48 -25.02 23.87
N HIS A 630 -17.29 -25.60 23.69
CA HIS A 630 -16.07 -24.94 23.17
C HIS A 630 -16.12 -24.63 21.67
N ARG A 631 -16.98 -25.30 20.92
CA ARG A 631 -17.19 -25.01 19.49
C ARG A 631 -18.05 -23.78 19.24
N PHE A 632 -18.76 -23.28 20.26
CA PHE A 632 -19.55 -22.08 20.14
C PHE A 632 -18.66 -20.85 19.90
N ILE A 633 -18.98 -20.03 18.88
CA ILE A 633 -18.09 -18.90 18.51
C ILE A 633 -17.86 -17.93 19.65
N ASN A 634 -18.88 -17.66 20.46
CA ASN A 634 -18.76 -16.60 21.45
C ASN A 634 -17.75 -17.02 22.51
N ALA A 635 -17.68 -18.32 22.82
CA ALA A 635 -16.64 -18.88 23.66
C ALA A 635 -15.24 -18.78 23.02
N GLN A 636 -15.11 -19.09 21.72
CA GLN A 636 -13.84 -18.95 20.99
C GLN A 636 -13.38 -17.49 20.87
N LEU A 637 -14.30 -16.55 20.65
CA LEU A 637 -13.99 -15.12 20.59
C LEU A 637 -13.56 -14.59 21.95
N ILE A 638 -14.17 -15.06 23.04
CA ILE A 638 -13.71 -14.74 24.40
C ILE A 638 -12.30 -15.29 24.61
N ALA A 639 -12.02 -16.53 24.18
CA ALA A 639 -10.68 -17.11 24.25
C ALA A 639 -9.65 -16.30 23.46
N ASP A 640 -9.98 -15.93 22.22
CA ASP A 640 -9.13 -15.11 21.37
C ASP A 640 -8.91 -13.69 21.93
N GLN A 641 -9.92 -13.09 22.57
CA GLN A 641 -9.80 -11.79 23.23
C GLN A 641 -8.93 -11.86 24.49
N LEU A 642 -9.06 -12.91 25.30
CA LEU A 642 -8.16 -13.16 26.44
C LEU A 642 -6.72 -13.36 25.94
N ALA A 643 -6.53 -14.08 24.84
CA ALA A 643 -5.21 -14.25 24.23
C ALA A 643 -4.62 -12.94 23.69
N ALA A 644 -5.45 -12.09 23.10
CA ALA A 644 -5.05 -10.74 22.70
C ALA A 644 -4.59 -9.86 23.88
N ASN A 645 -5.01 -10.19 25.11
CA ASN A 645 -4.59 -9.52 26.36
C ASN A 645 -3.37 -10.18 27.03
N GLY A 646 -2.68 -11.11 26.35
CA GLY A 646 -1.39 -11.64 26.81
C GLY A 646 -1.48 -12.97 27.56
N TYR A 647 -2.61 -13.69 27.48
CA TYR A 647 -2.79 -14.98 28.12
C TYR A 647 -2.78 -16.13 27.11
N PHE A 648 -2.18 -17.27 27.46
CA PHE A 648 -2.40 -18.50 26.71
C PHE A 648 -3.72 -19.14 27.13
N VAL A 649 -4.67 -19.29 26.21
CA VAL A 649 -6.00 -19.79 26.54
C VAL A 649 -6.16 -21.23 26.09
N VAL A 650 -6.62 -22.06 27.03
CA VAL A 650 -6.93 -23.47 26.82
C VAL A 650 -8.39 -23.67 27.15
N MET A 651 -9.18 -24.10 26.17
CA MET A 651 -10.62 -24.27 26.31
C MET A 651 -11.03 -25.68 25.90
N PRO A 652 -11.22 -26.60 26.87
CA PRO A 652 -11.55 -27.99 26.58
C PRO A 652 -13.03 -28.20 26.25
N ASP A 653 -13.30 -29.26 25.51
CA ASP A 653 -14.62 -29.83 25.37
C ASP A 653 -15.08 -30.49 26.66
N LEU A 654 -15.95 -29.83 27.41
CA LEU A 654 -16.48 -30.36 28.68
C LEU A 654 -17.46 -31.52 28.48
N PHE A 655 -17.96 -31.73 27.26
CA PHE A 655 -19.12 -32.60 27.00
C PHE A 655 -18.81 -33.77 26.05
N HIS A 656 -17.55 -33.95 25.63
CA HIS A 656 -17.13 -34.99 24.67
C HIS A 656 -18.00 -35.01 23.39
N GLY A 657 -18.22 -33.84 22.79
CA GLY A 657 -19.00 -33.68 21.57
C GLY A 657 -20.52 -33.67 21.76
N ASP A 658 -21.02 -33.63 23.00
CA ASP A 658 -22.46 -33.61 23.32
C ASP A 658 -22.92 -32.30 24.03
N PRO A 659 -22.66 -31.11 23.47
CA PRO A 659 -23.16 -29.85 24.04
C PRO A 659 -24.67 -29.66 23.79
N VAL A 660 -25.29 -28.76 24.55
CA VAL A 660 -26.68 -28.33 24.33
C VAL A 660 -26.78 -27.55 23.02
N PRO A 661 -27.69 -27.93 22.09
CA PRO A 661 -27.91 -27.21 20.84
C PRO A 661 -28.36 -25.76 21.08
N LEU A 662 -27.84 -24.82 20.28
CA LEU A 662 -28.20 -23.39 20.34
C LEU A 662 -29.70 -23.18 20.08
N ASN A 663 -30.23 -23.87 19.07
CA ASN A 663 -31.67 -23.96 18.79
C ASN A 663 -32.19 -25.26 19.40
N ARG A 664 -32.72 -25.17 20.63
CA ARG A 664 -33.24 -26.32 21.35
C ARG A 664 -34.46 -26.90 20.60
N PRO A 665 -34.47 -28.20 20.27
CA PRO A 665 -35.65 -28.86 19.70
C PRO A 665 -36.87 -28.74 20.63
N GLU A 666 -38.08 -28.72 20.07
CA GLU A 666 -39.29 -28.82 20.87
C GLU A 666 -39.26 -30.14 21.66
N GLY A 667 -39.39 -30.05 23.00
CA GLY A 667 -39.32 -31.20 23.90
C GLY A 667 -37.92 -31.54 24.44
N PHE A 668 -36.88 -30.74 24.18
CA PHE A 668 -35.56 -30.94 24.79
C PHE A 668 -35.58 -30.68 26.30
N ASP A 669 -35.30 -31.70 27.10
CA ASP A 669 -35.20 -31.62 28.55
C ASP A 669 -33.73 -31.48 29.00
N LEU A 670 -33.43 -30.35 29.66
CA LEU A 670 -32.09 -30.05 30.15
C LEU A 670 -31.66 -30.98 31.30
N MET A 671 -32.61 -31.47 32.10
CA MET A 671 -32.32 -32.40 33.20
C MET A 671 -32.03 -33.80 32.68
N ASP A 672 -32.68 -34.23 31.59
CA ASP A 672 -32.35 -35.48 30.91
C ASP A 672 -30.99 -35.40 30.22
N TRP A 673 -30.65 -34.28 29.58
CA TRP A 673 -29.29 -34.07 29.07
C TRP A 673 -28.24 -34.09 30.20
N LEU A 674 -28.55 -33.48 31.35
CA LEU A 674 -27.62 -33.42 32.48
C LEU A 674 -27.42 -34.78 33.16
N LYS A 675 -28.49 -35.57 33.36
CA LYS A 675 -28.49 -36.81 34.16
C LYS A 675 -28.56 -38.09 33.35
N GLY A 676 -29.18 -38.05 32.17
CA GLY A 676 -29.36 -39.19 31.28
C GLY A 676 -28.06 -39.54 30.55
N PRO A 677 -27.90 -40.76 30.04
CA PRO A 677 -26.67 -41.17 29.36
C PRO A 677 -26.46 -40.34 28.07
N PRO A 678 -25.26 -39.79 27.84
CA PRO A 678 -24.02 -40.15 28.51
C PRO A 678 -23.72 -39.35 29.81
N GLY A 679 -24.51 -38.33 30.12
CA GLY A 679 -24.55 -37.60 31.40
C GLY A 679 -23.45 -36.57 31.53
N HIS A 680 -23.73 -35.43 32.16
CA HIS A 680 -22.78 -34.30 32.28
C HIS A 680 -22.63 -33.84 33.73
N LEU A 681 -22.74 -34.79 34.66
CA LEU A 681 -22.51 -34.57 36.09
C LEU A 681 -21.00 -34.48 36.41
N PRO A 682 -20.63 -34.01 37.62
CA PRO A 682 -19.24 -33.80 38.01
C PRO A 682 -18.32 -35.01 37.84
N ASP A 683 -18.82 -36.22 38.03
CA ASP A 683 -18.08 -37.48 37.85
C ASP A 683 -17.52 -37.66 36.43
N ARG A 684 -18.15 -37.06 35.41
CA ARG A 684 -17.69 -37.13 34.02
C ARG A 684 -16.90 -35.91 33.58
N VAL A 685 -17.32 -34.71 33.97
CA VAL A 685 -16.67 -33.46 33.53
C VAL A 685 -15.40 -33.15 34.33
N GLU A 686 -15.35 -33.49 35.62
CA GLU A 686 -14.19 -33.19 36.47
C GLU A 686 -12.90 -33.93 36.03
N PRO A 687 -12.95 -35.21 35.59
CA PRO A 687 -11.79 -35.86 34.98
C PRO A 687 -11.23 -35.12 33.76
N VAL A 688 -12.09 -34.62 32.87
CA VAL A 688 -11.68 -33.84 31.68
C VAL A 688 -10.92 -32.58 32.10
N VAL A 689 -11.52 -31.81 33.00
CA VAL A 689 -10.95 -30.56 33.49
C VAL A 689 -9.60 -30.80 34.19
N LYS A 690 -9.50 -31.85 35.01
CA LYS A 690 -8.25 -32.22 35.70
C LYS A 690 -7.16 -32.70 34.74
N ALA A 691 -7.50 -33.52 33.75
CA ALA A 691 -6.56 -34.00 32.75
C ALA A 691 -5.96 -32.85 31.95
N VAL A 692 -6.80 -31.92 31.50
CA VAL A 692 -6.38 -30.73 30.75
C VAL A 692 -5.54 -29.80 31.64
N LEU A 693 -5.94 -29.56 32.88
CA LEU A 693 -5.15 -28.76 33.83
C LEU A 693 -3.79 -29.38 34.12
N GLN A 694 -3.71 -30.71 34.23
CA GLN A 694 -2.45 -31.42 34.41
C GLN A 694 -1.54 -31.24 33.20
N GLU A 695 -2.08 -31.40 31.98
CA GLU A 695 -1.33 -31.20 30.73
C GLU A 695 -0.85 -29.75 30.58
N MET A 696 -1.65 -28.77 31.02
CA MET A 696 -1.26 -27.36 31.07
C MET A 696 -0.03 -27.15 31.93
N LYS A 697 0.04 -27.80 33.10
CA LYS A 697 1.17 -27.69 34.03
C LYS A 697 2.40 -28.48 33.59
N SER A 698 2.23 -29.64 32.98
CA SER A 698 3.34 -30.52 32.57
C SER A 698 3.88 -30.15 31.19
N SER A 699 3.15 -30.51 30.14
CA SER A 699 3.66 -30.51 28.76
C SER A 699 3.61 -29.13 28.12
N LEU A 700 2.62 -28.32 28.49
CA LEU A 700 2.45 -26.95 27.96
C LEU A 700 3.26 -25.91 28.75
N GLY A 701 3.85 -26.31 29.88
CA GLY A 701 4.77 -25.48 30.68
C GLY A 701 4.15 -24.21 31.27
N CYS A 702 2.85 -24.24 31.60
CA CYS A 702 2.17 -23.09 32.19
C CYS A 702 2.60 -22.90 33.66
N GLU A 703 3.10 -21.73 34.01
CA GLU A 703 3.62 -21.41 35.36
C GLU A 703 2.51 -20.87 36.27
N ARG A 704 1.66 -19.98 35.73
CA ARG A 704 0.53 -19.35 36.44
C ARG A 704 -0.74 -19.60 35.64
N ILE A 705 -1.74 -20.19 36.27
CA ILE A 705 -2.99 -20.60 35.61
C ILE A 705 -4.17 -19.94 36.31
N GLY A 706 -4.94 -19.13 35.58
CA GLY A 706 -6.26 -18.68 35.99
C GLY A 706 -7.37 -19.58 35.40
N ALA A 707 -8.53 -19.63 36.04
CA ALA A 707 -9.74 -20.21 35.45
C ALA A 707 -10.79 -19.14 35.16
N VAL A 708 -11.46 -19.24 34.02
CA VAL A 708 -12.70 -18.51 33.76
C VAL A 708 -13.83 -19.49 33.52
N GLY A 709 -14.96 -19.30 34.19
CA GLY A 709 -16.15 -20.14 34.03
C GLY A 709 -17.40 -19.34 33.67
N TYR A 710 -18.13 -19.79 32.65
CA TYR A 710 -19.41 -19.20 32.23
C TYR A 710 -20.56 -20.18 32.49
N CYS A 711 -21.64 -19.74 33.17
CA CYS A 711 -22.79 -20.60 33.45
C CYS A 711 -22.37 -21.92 34.13
N PHE A 712 -22.47 -23.04 33.42
CA PHE A 712 -22.10 -24.39 33.85
C PHE A 712 -20.61 -24.51 34.22
N GLY A 713 -19.72 -23.90 33.44
CA GLY A 713 -18.28 -23.91 33.69
C GLY A 713 -17.87 -23.22 34.99
N ALA A 714 -18.73 -22.37 35.57
CA ALA A 714 -18.44 -21.66 36.82
C ALA A 714 -18.23 -22.61 38.01
N LYS A 715 -18.98 -23.72 38.09
CA LYS A 715 -18.81 -24.73 39.15
C LYS A 715 -17.38 -25.26 39.20
N TYR A 716 -16.84 -25.62 38.05
CA TYR A 716 -15.51 -26.20 37.96
C TYR A 716 -14.42 -25.14 38.17
N ALA A 717 -14.61 -23.90 37.70
CA ALA A 717 -13.70 -22.80 38.00
C ALA A 717 -13.57 -22.58 39.52
N VAL A 718 -14.69 -22.55 40.26
CA VAL A 718 -14.69 -22.41 41.73
C VAL A 718 -14.03 -23.61 42.42
N ARG A 719 -14.36 -24.84 42.01
CA ARG A 719 -13.77 -26.07 42.59
C ARG A 719 -12.27 -26.18 42.37
N LEU A 720 -11.76 -25.65 41.26
CA LEU A 720 -10.32 -25.63 40.97
C LEU A 720 -9.54 -24.61 41.80
N LEU A 721 -10.20 -23.68 42.49
CA LEU A 721 -9.53 -22.63 43.28
C LEU A 721 -9.06 -23.16 44.64
N GLN A 722 -8.19 -24.18 44.58
CA GLN A 722 -7.64 -24.95 45.69
C GLN A 722 -6.11 -25.09 45.53
N PRO A 723 -5.36 -25.46 46.59
CA PRO A 723 -3.94 -25.73 46.49
C PRO A 723 -3.66 -26.83 45.47
N GLY A 724 -2.76 -26.57 44.52
CA GLY A 724 -2.49 -27.49 43.41
C GLY A 724 -3.48 -27.39 42.24
N GLY A 725 -4.51 -26.55 42.33
CA GLY A 725 -5.45 -26.19 41.27
C GLY A 725 -5.03 -24.94 40.49
N VAL A 726 -5.93 -23.95 40.34
CA VAL A 726 -5.66 -22.66 39.69
C VAL A 726 -5.37 -21.55 40.70
N ASP A 727 -4.63 -20.53 40.26
CA ASP A 727 -4.17 -19.42 41.12
C ASP A 727 -5.26 -18.37 41.37
N VAL A 728 -6.14 -18.16 40.39
CA VAL A 728 -7.21 -17.15 40.41
C VAL A 728 -8.39 -17.62 39.58
N SER A 729 -9.61 -17.29 39.99
CA SER A 729 -10.81 -17.58 39.19
C SER A 729 -11.67 -16.34 38.94
N TYR A 730 -12.31 -16.32 37.78
CA TYR A 730 -13.39 -15.40 37.44
C TYR A 730 -14.58 -16.20 36.91
N VAL A 731 -15.79 -15.83 37.30
CA VAL A 731 -17.02 -16.48 36.83
C VAL A 731 -18.08 -15.47 36.43
N ALA A 732 -18.87 -15.81 35.42
CA ALA A 732 -20.01 -14.99 34.99
C ALA A 732 -21.30 -15.83 34.98
N HIS A 733 -22.37 -15.25 35.54
CA HIS A 733 -23.71 -15.83 35.69
C HIS A 733 -23.64 -17.31 36.10
N PRO A 734 -23.06 -17.61 37.30
CA PRO A 734 -22.68 -18.97 37.68
C PRO A 734 -23.87 -19.90 37.87
N SER A 735 -23.69 -21.19 37.55
CA SER A 735 -24.67 -22.25 37.75
C SER A 735 -24.12 -23.39 38.61
N PHE A 736 -24.97 -23.99 39.44
CA PHE A 736 -24.66 -25.20 40.22
C PHE A 736 -23.44 -25.10 41.17
N VAL A 737 -23.04 -23.89 41.57
CA VAL A 737 -22.04 -23.69 42.64
C VAL A 737 -22.73 -23.88 43.99
N GLU A 738 -22.23 -24.81 44.80
CA GLU A 738 -22.74 -25.06 46.14
C GLU A 738 -22.03 -24.20 47.20
N ALA A 739 -22.70 -23.95 48.33
CA ALA A 739 -22.21 -23.06 49.39
C ALA A 739 -20.89 -23.56 50.02
N ASP A 740 -20.74 -24.88 50.18
CA ASP A 740 -19.53 -25.51 50.71
C ASP A 740 -18.36 -25.41 49.72
N GLU A 741 -18.61 -25.57 48.41
CA GLU A 741 -17.61 -25.37 47.36
C GLU A 741 -17.09 -23.92 47.36
N LEU A 742 -17.99 -22.95 47.52
CA LEU A 742 -17.65 -21.54 47.59
C LEU A 742 -16.90 -21.19 48.89
N ALA A 743 -17.30 -21.77 50.02
CA ALA A 743 -16.62 -21.56 51.31
C ALA A 743 -15.21 -22.19 51.34
N ALA A 744 -14.98 -23.22 50.52
CA ALA A 744 -13.73 -23.96 50.50
C ALA A 744 -12.59 -23.22 49.78
N ILE A 745 -12.86 -22.20 48.96
CA ILE A 745 -11.86 -21.58 48.08
C ILE A 745 -10.59 -21.10 48.81
N LYS A 746 -9.45 -21.17 48.13
CA LYS A 746 -8.12 -20.80 48.67
C LYS A 746 -7.40 -19.73 47.83
N GLY A 747 -8.11 -19.03 46.94
CA GLY A 747 -7.55 -17.96 46.12
C GLY A 747 -8.58 -16.90 45.73
N PRO A 748 -8.18 -15.88 44.94
CA PRO A 748 -9.03 -14.77 44.57
C PRO A 748 -10.16 -15.17 43.59
N LEU A 749 -11.39 -14.71 43.86
CA LEU A 749 -12.57 -14.99 43.03
C LEU A 749 -13.34 -13.72 42.64
N SER A 750 -13.62 -13.52 41.35
CA SER A 750 -14.49 -12.43 40.88
C SER A 750 -15.74 -12.97 40.17
N ILE A 751 -16.89 -12.39 40.46
CA ILE A 751 -18.22 -12.81 39.99
C ILE A 751 -18.90 -11.67 39.23
N SER A 752 -19.33 -11.94 38.00
CA SER A 752 -20.23 -11.06 37.23
C SER A 752 -21.65 -11.63 37.25
N ALA A 753 -22.55 -10.97 37.96
CA ALA A 753 -23.92 -11.42 38.17
C ALA A 753 -24.93 -10.65 37.32
N ALA A 754 -25.95 -11.35 36.84
CA ALA A 754 -27.12 -10.77 36.18
C ALA A 754 -28.19 -10.40 37.23
N GLU A 755 -28.92 -9.32 37.00
CA GLU A 755 -30.05 -8.92 37.84
C GLU A 755 -31.21 -9.91 37.75
N THR A 756 -31.58 -10.31 36.54
CA THR A 756 -32.70 -11.21 36.29
C THR A 756 -32.19 -12.63 35.99
N ASP A 757 -31.85 -13.38 37.04
CA ASP A 757 -31.28 -14.73 36.93
C ASP A 757 -32.05 -15.72 37.81
N ALA A 758 -32.69 -16.72 37.19
CA ALA A 758 -33.43 -17.76 37.90
C ALA A 758 -32.50 -18.82 38.54
N ILE A 759 -31.26 -18.94 38.06
CA ILE A 759 -30.27 -19.92 38.53
C ILE A 759 -29.42 -19.32 39.65
N PHE A 760 -29.01 -18.05 39.50
CA PHE A 760 -28.28 -17.28 40.50
C PHE A 760 -29.08 -16.06 41.00
N PRO A 761 -30.23 -16.30 41.67
CA PRO A 761 -31.12 -15.23 42.12
C PRO A 761 -30.49 -14.41 43.25
N THR A 762 -31.09 -13.25 43.53
CA THR A 762 -30.63 -12.31 44.58
C THR A 762 -30.34 -12.96 45.92
N SER A 763 -31.14 -13.94 46.38
CA SER A 763 -30.89 -14.66 47.64
C SER A 763 -29.54 -15.41 47.62
N LYS A 764 -29.26 -16.16 46.55
CA LYS A 764 -27.98 -16.86 46.37
C LYS A 764 -26.81 -15.89 46.19
N ARG A 765 -27.04 -14.73 45.56
CA ARG A 765 -26.01 -13.68 45.43
C ARG A 765 -25.59 -13.15 46.79
N HIS A 766 -26.55 -12.83 47.66
CA HIS A 766 -26.27 -12.35 49.02
C HIS A 766 -25.62 -13.44 49.87
N GLU A 767 -26.12 -14.68 49.80
CA GLU A 767 -25.49 -15.83 50.48
C GLU A 767 -24.03 -16.01 50.03
N SER A 768 -23.75 -15.88 48.73
CA SER A 768 -22.39 -15.97 48.18
C SER A 768 -21.49 -14.87 48.73
N GLU A 769 -21.99 -13.64 48.85
CA GLU A 769 -21.25 -12.52 49.45
C GLU A 769 -20.92 -12.77 50.92
N GLU A 770 -21.88 -13.27 51.71
CA GLU A 770 -21.68 -13.64 53.11
C GLU A 770 -20.66 -14.76 53.29
N ILE A 771 -20.68 -15.76 52.41
CA ILE A 771 -19.72 -16.86 52.41
C ILE A 771 -18.33 -16.33 52.06
N LEU A 772 -18.21 -15.58 50.97
CA LEU A 772 -16.92 -15.05 50.49
C LEU A 772 -16.26 -14.14 51.51
N ALA A 773 -17.03 -13.30 52.20
CA ALA A 773 -16.53 -12.46 53.29
C ALA A 773 -15.86 -13.27 54.42
N LYS A 774 -16.28 -14.53 54.64
CA LYS A 774 -15.73 -15.42 55.68
C LYS A 774 -14.50 -16.21 55.21
N THR A 775 -14.23 -16.28 53.90
CA THR A 775 -13.11 -17.07 53.36
C THR A 775 -11.74 -16.45 53.63
N GLY A 776 -11.69 -15.14 53.85
CA GLY A 776 -10.45 -14.36 53.95
C GLY A 776 -9.71 -14.18 52.62
N GLN A 777 -10.31 -14.59 51.49
CA GLN A 777 -9.74 -14.42 50.16
C GLN A 777 -10.22 -13.11 49.51
N PRO A 778 -9.44 -12.49 48.61
CA PRO A 778 -9.93 -11.36 47.82
C PRO A 778 -11.10 -11.78 46.94
N TYR A 779 -12.20 -11.04 47.01
CA TYR A 779 -13.34 -11.28 46.15
C TYR A 779 -13.92 -10.01 45.56
N GLN A 780 -14.60 -10.14 44.43
CA GLN A 780 -15.34 -9.07 43.78
C GLN A 780 -16.67 -9.62 43.26
N ILE A 781 -17.76 -8.89 43.46
CA ILE A 781 -19.05 -9.21 42.86
C ILE A 781 -19.60 -7.93 42.22
N ASN A 782 -19.86 -7.99 40.91
CA ASN A 782 -20.52 -6.92 40.19
C ASN A 782 -21.90 -7.38 39.72
N LEU A 783 -22.91 -6.56 39.98
CA LEU A 783 -24.28 -6.77 39.49
C LEU A 783 -24.53 -5.90 38.26
N PHE A 784 -25.03 -6.51 37.19
CA PHE A 784 -25.45 -5.81 35.99
C PHE A 784 -26.97 -5.77 35.90
N SER A 785 -27.55 -4.56 35.86
CA SER A 785 -28.99 -4.34 35.73
C SER A 785 -29.47 -4.54 34.30
N GLY A 786 -30.71 -5.01 34.13
CA GLY A 786 -31.36 -5.17 32.82
C GLY A 786 -30.78 -6.29 31.96
N VAL A 787 -30.06 -7.23 32.57
CA VAL A 787 -29.51 -8.41 31.88
C VAL A 787 -29.95 -9.71 32.55
N GLU A 788 -29.96 -10.77 31.76
CA GLU A 788 -30.40 -12.10 32.16
C GLU A 788 -29.24 -13.11 32.18
N HIS A 789 -29.55 -14.33 32.61
CA HIS A 789 -28.60 -15.44 32.62
C HIS A 789 -27.96 -15.68 31.23
N GLY A 790 -26.62 -15.71 31.17
CA GLY A 790 -25.87 -15.88 29.93
C GLY A 790 -25.46 -14.58 29.23
N PHE A 791 -25.72 -13.40 29.81
CA PHE A 791 -25.41 -12.11 29.19
C PHE A 791 -23.93 -11.94 28.79
N ALA A 792 -22.99 -12.51 29.55
CA ALA A 792 -21.56 -12.34 29.26
C ALA A 792 -21.12 -13.11 27.98
N VAL A 793 -21.87 -14.14 27.58
CA VAL A 793 -21.56 -14.93 26.38
C VAL A 793 -22.52 -14.60 25.23
N ARG A 794 -23.82 -14.55 25.51
CA ARG A 794 -24.91 -14.57 24.51
C ARG A 794 -25.70 -13.26 24.38
N ALA A 795 -25.25 -12.17 24.99
CA ALA A 795 -25.93 -10.88 24.86
C ALA A 795 -26.05 -10.41 23.41
N ASP A 796 -27.24 -9.92 23.06
CA ASP A 796 -27.49 -9.20 21.81
C ASP A 796 -26.79 -7.84 21.85
N ILE A 797 -25.69 -7.74 21.11
CA ILE A 797 -24.84 -6.55 21.03
C ILE A 797 -25.52 -5.36 20.34
N SER A 798 -26.68 -5.56 19.70
CA SER A 798 -27.47 -4.47 19.12
C SER A 798 -28.15 -3.61 20.21
N GLN A 799 -28.35 -4.17 21.40
CA GLN A 799 -28.94 -3.48 22.55
C GLN A 799 -27.84 -2.85 23.42
N PRO A 800 -27.83 -1.51 23.59
CA PRO A 800 -26.75 -0.83 24.30
C PRO A 800 -26.53 -1.31 25.73
N VAL A 801 -27.60 -1.64 26.47
CA VAL A 801 -27.53 -2.12 27.86
C VAL A 801 -26.84 -3.49 27.94
N LEU A 802 -27.28 -4.43 27.11
CA LEU A 802 -26.71 -5.78 27.06
C LEU A 802 -25.26 -5.76 26.59
N ARG A 803 -24.94 -4.93 25.60
CA ARG A 803 -23.58 -4.71 25.11
C ARG A 803 -22.67 -4.16 26.20
N PHE A 804 -23.09 -3.10 26.89
CA PHE A 804 -22.32 -2.50 27.98
C PHE A 804 -22.03 -3.52 29.07
N ALA A 805 -23.02 -4.31 29.49
CA ALA A 805 -22.85 -5.34 30.50
C ALA A 805 -21.87 -6.43 30.05
N LYS A 806 -21.99 -6.93 28.81
CA LYS A 806 -21.07 -7.93 28.25
C LYS A 806 -19.62 -7.43 28.17
N GLU A 807 -19.41 -6.23 27.62
CA GLU A 807 -18.09 -5.61 27.51
C GLU A 807 -17.48 -5.30 28.90
N SER A 808 -18.31 -4.86 29.85
CA SER A 808 -17.89 -4.58 31.23
C SER A 808 -17.53 -5.85 32.00
N ALA A 809 -18.30 -6.93 31.85
CA ALA A 809 -17.99 -8.22 32.44
C ALA A 809 -16.67 -8.80 31.89
N PHE A 810 -16.42 -8.67 30.57
CA PHE A 810 -15.13 -9.04 30.00
C PHE A 810 -13.98 -8.18 30.54
N SER A 811 -14.19 -6.86 30.63
CA SER A 811 -13.19 -5.93 31.18
C SER A 811 -12.86 -6.23 32.65
N GLN A 812 -13.87 -6.61 33.42
CA GLN A 812 -13.71 -7.08 34.80
C GLN A 812 -12.84 -8.34 34.84
N ALA A 813 -13.08 -9.34 33.99
CA ALA A 813 -12.28 -10.55 33.91
C ALA A 813 -10.79 -10.23 33.65
N VAL A 814 -10.51 -9.39 32.64
CA VAL A 814 -9.15 -8.99 32.28
C VAL A 814 -8.48 -8.19 33.39
N ALA A 815 -9.18 -7.23 34.00
CA ALA A 815 -8.65 -6.46 35.12
C ALA A 815 -8.33 -7.35 36.32
N TRP A 816 -9.19 -8.34 36.60
CA TRP A 816 -8.98 -9.30 37.67
C TRP A 816 -7.77 -10.19 37.42
N PHE A 817 -7.65 -10.77 36.21
CA PHE A 817 -6.49 -11.58 35.86
C PHE A 817 -5.20 -10.76 35.85
N ASN A 818 -5.20 -9.51 35.38
CA ASN A 818 -4.00 -8.66 35.40
C ASN A 818 -3.48 -8.40 36.82
N GLN A 819 -4.38 -8.33 37.80
CA GLN A 819 -4.02 -8.08 39.19
C GLN A 819 -3.50 -9.34 39.90
N TYR A 820 -4.07 -10.51 39.61
CA TYR A 820 -3.85 -11.73 40.40
C TYR A 820 -3.12 -12.86 39.65
N LEU A 821 -2.86 -12.74 38.35
CA LEU A 821 -2.16 -13.71 37.50
C LEU A 821 -0.86 -13.15 36.90
#